data_AF-A0A2I0F8V9-F1
#
_entry.id   AF-A0A2I0F8V9-F1
#
_cell.length_a   1.000
_cell.length_b   1.000
_cell.length_c   1.000
_cell.angle_alpha   90.00
_cell.angle_beta   90.00
_cell.angle_gamma   90.00
#
_symmetry.space_group_name_H-M   'P 1'
#
loop_
_entity.id
_entity.type
_entity.pdbx_description
1 polymer ?
#
loop_
_entity_poly.entity_id
_entity_poly.type
_entity_poly.pdbx_seq_one_letter_code
_entity_poly.pdbx_strand_id
1 'polypeptide(L)'
;MLGGLLRGAISIILTMNAALADELLHKQQPVLCVGENSSISQLQGEGKRSPFVNKNSKKSYRSDKVFTVQGVVTKLKLGREAGFFIQQTTNTPLSLASTGIFVSTDTFSNIKLDTSVCVSGFVEEYYGMTRLQPTADVQTLASAVSVKPTNIMVATADTDFSQTLERYEGMKVRLVNATDMRVTKPLHYIHRWQRYSIILSHQRINLHPNTTAWPGSIAADQQALANKQRRLYLQLASGESLTSSLDYMRVNDRVSGIVGVITFSYGEFRLLVDDGLSQARFQHISDRETLAPRTDNHLRIASFNLLNYFNSAAGGGINPLRQNRGARTLSALRKQEVQLRDAIVALDADFIGLMEMENNGFAKQSAIRRLLGLVNQAITEPSKHYAVLKPPKSTLHQGRFLGTGAITVAGFYRPTKLKMINTRVIELPIQRSHLGNAYHRPALTATFMRLNYGVGIDGDREDDQERNRLLTKQKGKRLTISVNHFKSKGSKCFEDRQRAAITKKLKRNRNIYKQSLDLWQRAEREVDRQGHCAQFRATAASVLAQALANESGSKIILGDLNSYPQEDPLLLLTDYDPARYGYYNIAHSEYNYSGKRLLTAESLVGSKAVTGFGYHDPFVNHPNDSWTYSFNALGRLDYILLSPDLVSSLVTKKVWHINAAESRLLSDREVLKQGRSWDNRRAGLDSMINIKPVFSSSDHEPLFIELK
;
A
#
# COMPACT_ATOMS: atom_id res chain seq x y z
N MET A 1 -79.48 26.35 -57.71
CA MET A 1 -78.30 27.04 -57.14
C MET A 1 -78.07 26.83 -55.64
N LEU A 2 -78.92 26.10 -54.89
CA LEU A 2 -78.67 25.78 -53.47
C LEU A 2 -77.95 24.42 -53.20
N GLY A 3 -77.92 23.49 -54.17
CA GLY A 3 -77.34 22.14 -53.97
C GLY A 3 -75.81 22.03 -54.06
N GLY A 4 -75.15 23.00 -54.70
CA GLY A 4 -73.68 23.01 -54.86
C GLY A 4 -72.94 23.60 -53.66
N LEU A 5 -73.54 24.57 -52.98
CA LEU A 5 -72.97 25.23 -51.80
C LEU A 5 -73.00 24.33 -50.55
N LEU A 6 -73.99 23.44 -50.43
CA LEU A 6 -74.09 22.50 -49.30
C LEU A 6 -73.03 21.39 -49.36
N ARG A 7 -72.67 20.92 -50.56
CA ARG A 7 -71.61 19.90 -50.74
C ARG A 7 -70.20 20.47 -50.47
N GLY A 8 -69.97 21.73 -50.83
CA GLY A 8 -68.72 22.43 -50.51
C GLY A 8 -68.54 22.66 -49.00
N ALA A 9 -69.59 23.09 -48.31
CA ALA A 9 -69.54 23.33 -46.86
C ALA A 9 -69.36 22.03 -46.04
N ILE A 10 -70.03 20.95 -46.42
CA ILE A 10 -69.88 19.64 -45.75
C ILE A 10 -68.49 19.04 -45.98
N SER A 11 -67.91 19.21 -47.19
CA SER A 11 -66.57 18.70 -47.49
C SER A 11 -65.46 19.49 -46.80
N ILE A 12 -65.67 20.78 -46.51
CA ILE A 12 -64.73 21.62 -45.74
C ILE A 12 -64.83 21.33 -44.23
N ILE A 13 -66.03 21.07 -43.71
CA ILE A 13 -66.21 20.70 -42.29
C ILE A 13 -65.66 19.30 -41.99
N LEU A 14 -65.78 18.34 -42.92
CA LEU A 14 -65.18 16.99 -42.80
C LEU A 14 -63.66 17.00 -42.89
N THR A 15 -63.04 17.86 -43.71
CA THR A 15 -61.57 17.97 -43.80
C THR A 15 -60.98 18.75 -42.64
N MET A 16 -61.67 19.77 -42.13
CA MET A 16 -61.22 20.49 -40.92
C MET A 16 -61.37 19.63 -39.66
N ASN A 17 -62.41 18.80 -39.53
CA ASN A 17 -62.53 17.85 -38.42
C ASN A 17 -61.53 16.69 -38.53
N ALA A 18 -61.16 16.24 -39.73
CA ALA A 18 -60.09 15.25 -39.91
C ALA A 18 -58.71 15.83 -39.59
N ALA A 19 -58.42 17.08 -40.01
CA ALA A 19 -57.16 17.75 -39.70
C ALA A 19 -57.01 18.11 -38.22
N LEU A 20 -58.09 18.58 -37.56
CA LEU A 20 -58.09 18.78 -36.10
C LEU A 20 -58.10 17.47 -35.32
N ALA A 21 -58.75 16.41 -35.82
CA ALA A 21 -58.66 15.08 -35.21
C ALA A 21 -57.26 14.49 -35.32
N ASP A 22 -56.54 14.70 -36.44
CA ASP A 22 -55.15 14.25 -36.60
C ASP A 22 -54.19 15.08 -35.73
N GLU A 23 -54.45 16.38 -35.55
CA GLU A 23 -53.69 17.30 -34.69
C GLU A 23 -53.98 17.10 -33.18
N LEU A 24 -55.17 16.61 -32.82
CA LEU A 24 -55.54 16.18 -31.46
C LEU A 24 -55.13 14.72 -31.17
N LEU A 25 -55.08 13.82 -32.15
CA LEU A 25 -54.51 12.47 -32.00
C LEU A 25 -52.98 12.50 -31.96
N HIS A 26 -52.32 13.44 -32.65
CA HIS A 26 -50.85 13.60 -32.61
C HIS A 26 -50.34 14.32 -31.36
N LYS A 27 -51.21 14.89 -30.51
CA LYS A 27 -50.83 15.46 -29.21
C LYS A 27 -50.73 14.44 -28.06
N GLN A 28 -50.89 13.15 -28.35
CA GLN A 28 -50.61 12.05 -27.42
C GLN A 28 -49.89 10.87 -28.08
N GLN A 29 -48.89 11.11 -28.93
CA GLN A 29 -47.92 10.05 -29.22
C GLN A 29 -46.84 10.04 -28.13
N PRO A 30 -46.81 9.03 -27.24
CA PRO A 30 -45.67 8.85 -26.35
C PRO A 30 -44.42 8.63 -27.21
N VAL A 31 -43.37 9.35 -26.85
CA VAL A 31 -42.10 9.37 -27.56
C VAL A 31 -41.60 7.94 -27.79
N LEU A 32 -41.47 7.54 -29.05
CA LEU A 32 -41.00 6.20 -29.40
C LEU A 32 -39.49 6.11 -29.10
N CYS A 33 -39.16 5.21 -28.20
CA CYS A 33 -37.87 4.59 -28.00
C CYS A 33 -37.38 3.94 -29.32
N VAL A 34 -36.74 4.69 -30.23
CA VAL A 34 -36.34 4.22 -31.57
C VAL A 34 -35.06 3.37 -31.51
N GLY A 35 -35.13 2.09 -31.90
CA GLY A 35 -33.98 1.16 -31.99
C GLY A 35 -34.38 -0.31 -31.77
N GLU A 36 -33.40 -1.22 -31.71
CA GLU A 36 -33.66 -2.62 -31.36
C GLU A 36 -33.98 -2.70 -29.85
N ASN A 37 -35.21 -3.07 -29.50
CA ASN A 37 -35.64 -3.18 -28.11
C ASN A 37 -34.88 -4.32 -27.40
N SER A 38 -34.19 -3.99 -26.31
CA SER A 38 -33.39 -4.94 -25.54
C SER A 38 -33.47 -4.63 -24.05
N SER A 39 -33.06 -5.59 -23.22
CA SER A 39 -32.89 -5.40 -21.79
C SER A 39 -31.44 -5.00 -21.48
N ILE A 40 -31.22 -4.23 -20.39
CA ILE A 40 -29.86 -3.90 -19.94
C ILE A 40 -29.07 -5.18 -19.66
N SER A 41 -29.72 -6.20 -19.09
CA SER A 41 -29.10 -7.52 -18.86
C SER A 41 -28.65 -8.24 -20.13
N GLN A 42 -29.37 -8.09 -21.23
CA GLN A 42 -28.92 -8.63 -22.52
C GLN A 42 -27.72 -7.84 -23.04
N LEU A 43 -27.73 -6.50 -22.92
CA LEU A 43 -26.62 -5.67 -23.37
C LEU A 43 -25.33 -5.95 -22.60
N GLN A 44 -25.42 -6.17 -21.29
CA GLN A 44 -24.30 -6.58 -20.45
C GLN A 44 -23.83 -8.00 -20.79
N GLY A 45 -24.76 -8.96 -20.83
CA GLY A 45 -24.43 -10.38 -20.91
C GLY A 45 -23.79 -10.91 -19.61
N GLU A 46 -23.38 -12.18 -19.63
CA GLU A 46 -22.76 -12.86 -18.47
C GLU A 46 -21.23 -12.84 -18.49
N GLY A 47 -20.64 -12.32 -19.57
CA GLY A 47 -19.19 -12.24 -19.74
C GLY A 47 -18.64 -10.86 -19.41
N LYS A 48 -17.31 -10.72 -19.46
CA LYS A 48 -16.58 -9.45 -19.23
C LYS A 48 -16.75 -8.39 -20.31
N ARG A 49 -17.63 -8.65 -21.28
CA ARG A 49 -17.85 -7.83 -22.46
C ARG A 49 -19.26 -8.07 -22.97
N SER A 50 -19.87 -7.03 -23.51
CA SER A 50 -21.15 -7.14 -24.18
C SER A 50 -21.11 -8.16 -25.33
N PRO A 51 -22.13 -9.04 -25.46
CA PRO A 51 -22.24 -9.96 -26.59
C PRO A 51 -22.48 -9.23 -27.93
N PHE A 52 -22.82 -7.94 -27.90
CA PHE A 52 -23.12 -7.13 -29.08
C PHE A 52 -21.91 -6.36 -29.63
N VAL A 53 -20.74 -6.47 -29.01
CA VAL A 53 -19.50 -5.82 -29.46
C VAL A 53 -18.57 -6.86 -30.11
N ASN A 54 -18.49 -6.84 -31.44
CA ASN A 54 -17.72 -7.82 -32.22
C ASN A 54 -16.21 -7.55 -32.19
N LYS A 55 -15.40 -8.54 -31.77
CA LYS A 55 -13.93 -8.46 -31.75
C LYS A 55 -13.28 -8.33 -33.14
N ASN A 56 -13.95 -8.79 -34.19
CA ASN A 56 -13.41 -8.88 -35.55
C ASN A 56 -13.81 -7.70 -36.46
N SER A 57 -14.57 -6.72 -35.95
CA SER A 57 -14.95 -5.54 -36.73
C SER A 57 -13.84 -4.47 -36.74
N LYS A 58 -13.82 -3.62 -37.77
CA LYS A 58 -12.95 -2.42 -37.80
C LYS A 58 -13.26 -1.44 -36.65
N LYS A 59 -14.42 -1.60 -35.99
CA LYS A 59 -14.90 -0.86 -34.81
C LYS A 59 -14.96 -1.80 -33.59
N SER A 60 -13.88 -2.52 -33.28
CA SER A 60 -13.81 -3.64 -32.31
C SER A 60 -14.20 -3.37 -30.84
N TYR A 61 -14.67 -2.15 -30.55
CA TYR A 61 -15.11 -1.66 -29.25
C TYR A 61 -16.54 -1.08 -29.27
N ARG A 62 -17.29 -1.24 -30.36
CA ARG A 62 -18.66 -0.72 -30.50
C ARG A 62 -19.56 -1.70 -31.27
N SER A 63 -20.84 -1.73 -30.94
CA SER A 63 -21.86 -2.47 -31.69
C SER A 63 -22.11 -1.88 -33.08
N ASP A 64 -22.55 -2.71 -34.03
CA ASP A 64 -22.96 -2.25 -35.37
C ASP A 64 -24.38 -1.68 -35.39
N LYS A 65 -25.19 -2.08 -34.40
CA LYS A 65 -26.60 -1.68 -34.24
C LYS A 65 -26.79 -0.71 -33.07
N VAL A 66 -27.89 0.03 -33.13
CA VAL A 66 -28.42 0.87 -32.05
C VAL A 66 -29.43 0.05 -31.26
N PHE A 67 -29.26 0.03 -29.94
CA PHE A 67 -30.16 -0.63 -29.02
C PHE A 67 -30.92 0.40 -28.20
N THR A 68 -32.13 0.05 -27.83
CA THR A 68 -32.96 0.86 -26.95
C THR A 68 -33.27 0.11 -25.67
N VAL A 69 -33.02 0.78 -24.54
CA VAL A 69 -33.27 0.25 -23.20
C VAL A 69 -34.01 1.27 -22.35
N GLN A 70 -34.72 0.76 -21.35
CA GLN A 70 -35.31 1.55 -20.29
C GLN A 70 -34.67 1.20 -18.95
N GLY A 71 -34.51 2.21 -18.09
CA GLY A 71 -33.98 2.00 -16.74
C GLY A 71 -34.15 3.22 -15.86
N VAL A 72 -34.05 3.01 -14.56
CA VAL A 72 -34.11 4.08 -13.56
C VAL A 72 -32.72 4.61 -13.30
N VAL A 73 -32.57 5.93 -13.29
CA VAL A 73 -31.29 6.60 -13.03
C VAL A 73 -30.86 6.39 -11.58
N THR A 74 -29.73 5.71 -11.38
CA THR A 74 -29.24 5.33 -10.05
C THR A 74 -28.09 6.22 -9.55
N LYS A 75 -27.32 6.82 -10.47
CA LYS A 75 -26.21 7.73 -10.12
C LYS A 75 -25.87 8.69 -11.25
N LEU A 76 -25.62 9.95 -10.93
CA LEU A 76 -25.05 10.94 -11.85
C LEU A 76 -23.52 11.00 -11.71
N LYS A 77 -22.81 11.12 -12.83
CA LYS A 77 -21.35 11.25 -12.88
C LYS A 77 -20.98 12.54 -13.61
N LEU A 78 -20.51 13.53 -12.86
CA LEU A 78 -20.05 14.81 -13.39
C LEU A 78 -18.54 14.79 -13.71
N GLY A 79 -18.09 15.71 -14.57
CA GLY A 79 -16.68 15.93 -14.88
C GLY A 79 -16.15 15.09 -16.03
N ARG A 80 -14.91 14.57 -15.92
CA ARG A 80 -14.33 13.72 -16.97
C ARG A 80 -15.14 12.43 -17.10
N GLU A 81 -15.47 12.06 -18.34
CA GLU A 81 -16.38 10.94 -18.67
C GLU A 81 -17.75 11.13 -18.00
N ALA A 82 -18.37 12.27 -18.30
CA ALA A 82 -19.68 12.63 -17.77
C ALA A 82 -20.77 11.67 -18.27
N GLY A 83 -21.84 11.58 -17.50
CA GLY A 83 -23.00 10.76 -17.83
C GLY A 83 -23.75 10.33 -16.59
N PHE A 84 -24.49 9.23 -16.69
CA PHE A 84 -25.28 8.70 -15.59
C PHE A 84 -25.45 7.18 -15.71
N PHE A 85 -25.71 6.54 -14.59
CA PHE A 85 -25.98 5.11 -14.50
C PHE A 85 -27.49 4.89 -14.49
N ILE A 86 -27.95 3.89 -15.24
CA ILE A 86 -29.34 3.43 -15.22
C ILE A 86 -29.37 1.96 -14.84
N GLN A 87 -30.43 1.55 -14.15
CA GLN A 87 -30.66 0.16 -13.79
C GLN A 87 -32.07 -0.27 -14.21
N GLN A 88 -32.14 -1.42 -14.87
CA GLN A 88 -33.39 -2.03 -15.32
C GLN A 88 -34.25 -2.42 -14.11
N THR A 89 -35.53 -2.06 -14.15
CA THR A 89 -36.54 -2.43 -13.13
C THR A 89 -37.69 -3.25 -13.72
N THR A 90 -37.82 -3.27 -15.04
CA THR A 90 -38.83 -4.01 -15.81
C THR A 90 -38.16 -5.20 -16.52
N ASN A 91 -38.90 -6.25 -16.83
CA ASN A 91 -38.42 -7.51 -17.43
C ASN A 91 -37.54 -8.37 -16.50
N THR A 92 -37.74 -9.69 -16.55
CA THR A 92 -36.91 -10.66 -15.83
C THR A 92 -35.46 -10.57 -16.32
N PRO A 93 -34.47 -10.38 -15.42
CA PRO A 93 -33.08 -10.30 -15.83
C PRO A 93 -32.61 -11.61 -16.46
N LEU A 94 -31.71 -11.51 -17.43
CA LEU A 94 -31.02 -12.69 -17.97
C LEU A 94 -30.09 -13.28 -16.91
N SER A 95 -30.48 -14.39 -16.29
CA SER A 95 -29.64 -15.25 -15.42
C SER A 95 -28.74 -14.45 -14.45
N LEU A 96 -27.43 -14.36 -14.73
CA LEU A 96 -26.42 -13.74 -13.87
C LEU A 96 -25.90 -12.40 -14.41
N ALA A 97 -26.46 -11.89 -15.52
CA ALA A 97 -26.02 -10.66 -16.15
C ALA A 97 -26.39 -9.41 -15.33
N SER A 98 -25.54 -8.39 -15.40
CA SER A 98 -25.80 -7.11 -14.72
C SER A 98 -27.05 -6.43 -15.27
N THR A 99 -27.84 -5.83 -14.39
CA THR A 99 -29.01 -5.01 -14.77
C THR A 99 -28.70 -3.52 -14.84
N GLY A 100 -27.46 -3.12 -14.58
CA GLY A 100 -27.00 -1.73 -14.62
C GLY A 100 -26.15 -1.45 -15.85
N ILE A 101 -26.20 -0.22 -16.36
CA ILE A 101 -25.34 0.24 -17.45
C ILE A 101 -25.05 1.74 -17.33
N PHE A 102 -23.87 2.16 -17.77
CA PHE A 102 -23.50 3.56 -17.83
C PHE A 102 -23.87 4.17 -19.18
N VAL A 103 -24.50 5.35 -19.14
CA VAL A 103 -24.85 6.16 -20.31
C VAL A 103 -23.87 7.31 -20.38
N SER A 104 -22.99 7.28 -21.39
CA SER A 104 -21.90 8.24 -21.59
C SER A 104 -22.39 9.43 -22.42
N THR A 105 -22.65 10.57 -21.78
CA THR A 105 -23.11 11.80 -22.42
C THR A 105 -22.72 13.02 -21.60
N ASP A 106 -22.50 14.15 -22.26
CA ASP A 106 -22.33 15.47 -21.62
C ASP A 106 -23.66 16.26 -21.53
N THR A 107 -24.70 15.82 -22.23
CA THR A 107 -26.04 16.43 -22.24
C THR A 107 -27.03 15.68 -21.33
N PHE A 108 -26.94 15.92 -20.01
CA PHE A 108 -27.83 15.27 -19.03
C PHE A 108 -28.21 16.16 -17.84
N SER A 109 -28.13 17.48 -17.97
CA SER A 109 -28.46 18.42 -16.89
C SER A 109 -29.93 18.34 -16.43
N ASN A 110 -30.83 17.86 -17.30
CA ASN A 110 -32.23 17.60 -17.02
C ASN A 110 -32.51 16.21 -16.40
N ILE A 111 -31.51 15.32 -16.37
CA ILE A 111 -31.65 13.96 -15.84
C ILE A 111 -31.45 13.98 -14.33
N LYS A 112 -32.41 13.42 -13.59
CA LYS A 112 -32.41 13.39 -12.12
C LYS A 112 -32.25 11.95 -11.61
N LEU A 113 -31.84 11.81 -10.37
CA LEU A 113 -31.88 10.52 -9.70
C LEU A 113 -33.33 10.01 -9.60
N ASP A 114 -33.48 8.69 -9.60
CA ASP A 114 -34.76 7.98 -9.43
C ASP A 114 -35.81 8.26 -10.53
N THR A 115 -35.42 8.85 -11.66
CA THR A 115 -36.28 8.97 -12.85
C THR A 115 -36.09 7.80 -13.79
N SER A 116 -37.17 7.25 -14.35
CA SER A 116 -37.05 6.31 -15.47
C SER A 116 -36.71 7.06 -16.74
N VAL A 117 -35.81 6.49 -17.55
CA VAL A 117 -35.41 7.06 -18.83
C VAL A 117 -35.41 5.97 -19.89
N CYS A 118 -35.65 6.39 -21.12
CA CYS A 118 -35.41 5.59 -22.31
C CYS A 118 -34.18 6.12 -23.04
N VAL A 119 -33.27 5.20 -23.39
CA VAL A 119 -31.99 5.53 -24.03
C VAL A 119 -31.81 4.67 -25.26
N SER A 120 -31.66 5.32 -26.41
CA SER A 120 -31.23 4.69 -27.66
C SER A 120 -29.76 5.03 -27.93
N GLY A 121 -28.93 4.02 -28.10
CA GLY A 121 -27.49 4.22 -28.30
C GLY A 121 -26.76 3.00 -28.82
N PHE A 122 -25.50 3.21 -29.17
CA PHE A 122 -24.58 2.10 -29.45
C PHE A 122 -23.99 1.56 -28.16
N VAL A 123 -23.83 0.25 -28.08
CA VAL A 123 -23.11 -0.40 -26.99
C VAL A 123 -21.62 -0.31 -27.27
N GLU A 124 -20.86 0.12 -26.28
CA GLU A 124 -19.41 0.32 -26.39
C GLU A 124 -18.66 -0.32 -25.22
N GLU A 125 -17.45 -0.78 -25.52
CA GLU A 125 -16.45 -1.23 -24.56
C GLU A 125 -15.42 -0.12 -24.35
N TYR A 126 -15.44 0.52 -23.19
CA TYR A 126 -14.53 1.63 -22.90
C TYR A 126 -13.72 1.36 -21.64
N TYR A 127 -12.40 1.20 -21.81
CA TYR A 127 -11.48 0.75 -20.76
C TYR A 127 -11.93 -0.54 -20.02
N GLY A 128 -12.70 -1.38 -20.70
CA GLY A 128 -13.22 -2.66 -20.22
C GLY A 128 -14.58 -2.58 -19.53
N MET A 129 -15.27 -1.44 -19.58
CA MET A 129 -16.65 -1.30 -19.10
C MET A 129 -17.62 -1.27 -20.27
N THR A 130 -18.74 -1.98 -20.12
CA THR A 130 -19.88 -1.91 -21.03
C THR A 130 -20.67 -0.64 -20.77
N ARG A 131 -20.85 0.17 -21.80
CA ARG A 131 -21.60 1.44 -21.72
C ARG A 131 -22.47 1.67 -22.95
N LEU A 132 -23.41 2.59 -22.83
CA LEU A 132 -24.18 3.13 -23.93
C LEU A 132 -23.65 4.51 -24.33
N GLN A 133 -23.47 4.71 -25.64
CA GLN A 133 -23.24 6.01 -26.25
C GLN A 133 -24.53 6.42 -26.97
N PRO A 134 -25.31 7.38 -26.42
CA PRO A 134 -26.58 7.80 -27.01
C PRO A 134 -26.44 8.28 -28.45
N THR A 135 -27.45 8.01 -29.28
CA THR A 135 -27.56 8.54 -30.66
C THR A 135 -28.57 9.66 -30.80
N ALA A 136 -29.36 9.89 -29.76
CA ALA A 136 -30.38 10.93 -29.66
C ALA A 136 -30.51 11.37 -28.19
N ASP A 137 -31.31 12.41 -27.96
CA ASP A 137 -31.60 12.89 -26.60
C ASP A 137 -32.26 11.81 -25.75
N VAL A 138 -31.86 11.77 -24.48
CA VAL A 138 -32.39 10.85 -23.48
C VAL A 138 -33.82 11.25 -23.14
N GLN A 139 -34.75 10.32 -23.31
CA GLN A 139 -36.15 10.57 -23.03
C GLN A 139 -36.44 10.26 -21.56
N THR A 140 -36.97 11.24 -20.81
CA THR A 140 -37.42 10.99 -19.44
C THR A 140 -38.84 10.43 -19.48
N LEU A 141 -39.04 9.30 -18.82
CA LEU A 141 -40.35 8.65 -18.66
C LEU A 141 -40.99 9.11 -17.34
N ALA A 142 -42.31 8.96 -17.21
CA ALA A 142 -43.03 9.35 -15.99
C ALA A 142 -42.53 8.60 -14.74
N SER A 143 -42.86 9.15 -13.55
CA SER A 143 -42.36 8.80 -12.21
C SER A 143 -41.95 7.34 -12.02
N ALA A 144 -40.71 7.12 -11.60
CA ALA A 144 -40.21 5.81 -11.20
C ALA A 144 -39.91 5.75 -9.70
N VAL A 145 -40.01 4.56 -9.14
CA VAL A 145 -39.64 4.28 -7.75
C VAL A 145 -38.12 4.11 -7.68
N SER A 146 -37.50 4.64 -6.62
CA SER A 146 -36.07 4.46 -6.38
C SER A 146 -35.67 2.98 -6.38
N VAL A 147 -34.56 2.66 -7.03
CA VAL A 147 -34.00 1.31 -7.06
C VAL A 147 -33.37 1.00 -5.70
N LYS A 148 -33.90 -0.02 -5.02
CA LYS A 148 -33.29 -0.53 -3.78
C LYS A 148 -31.90 -1.12 -4.09
N PRO A 149 -30.87 -0.81 -3.28
CA PRO A 149 -29.54 -1.36 -3.53
C PRO A 149 -29.52 -2.88 -3.37
N THR A 150 -28.93 -3.58 -4.35
CA THR A 150 -28.76 -5.04 -4.35
C THR A 150 -27.56 -5.43 -3.50
N ASN A 151 -27.70 -6.41 -2.61
CA ASN A 151 -26.57 -6.90 -1.83
C ASN A 151 -25.60 -7.67 -2.74
N ILE A 152 -24.29 -7.40 -2.62
CA ILE A 152 -23.27 -8.16 -3.36
C ILE A 152 -23.15 -9.55 -2.74
N MET A 153 -23.52 -10.58 -3.49
CA MET A 153 -23.45 -11.99 -3.09
C MET A 153 -22.63 -12.78 -4.10
N VAL A 154 -21.73 -13.64 -3.63
CA VAL A 154 -20.96 -14.57 -4.47
C VAL A 154 -21.88 -15.69 -4.93
N ALA A 155 -21.96 -15.93 -6.24
CA ALA A 155 -22.72 -17.05 -6.78
C ALA A 155 -21.85 -18.31 -6.82
N THR A 156 -22.45 -19.49 -6.68
CA THR A 156 -21.72 -20.77 -6.76
C THR A 156 -21.04 -20.99 -8.11
N ALA A 157 -21.55 -20.35 -9.17
CA ALA A 157 -20.97 -20.40 -10.51
C ALA A 157 -19.76 -19.45 -10.71
N ASP A 158 -19.54 -18.48 -9.82
CA ASP A 158 -18.42 -17.54 -9.96
C ASP A 158 -17.09 -18.25 -9.67
N THR A 159 -16.17 -18.29 -10.63
CA THR A 159 -14.85 -18.93 -10.38
C THR A 159 -13.94 -18.07 -9.50
N ASP A 160 -14.18 -16.75 -9.48
CA ASP A 160 -13.45 -15.79 -8.67
C ASP A 160 -14.31 -14.55 -8.37
N PHE A 161 -13.86 -13.72 -7.42
CA PHE A 161 -14.63 -12.56 -6.99
C PHE A 161 -14.70 -11.43 -8.04
N SER A 162 -13.83 -11.41 -9.04
CA SER A 162 -13.97 -10.46 -10.15
C SER A 162 -15.15 -10.81 -11.04
N GLN A 163 -15.47 -12.10 -11.22
CA GLN A 163 -16.72 -12.50 -11.87
C GLN A 163 -17.93 -12.08 -11.05
N THR A 164 -17.88 -12.22 -9.72
CA THR A 164 -18.93 -11.68 -8.84
C THR A 164 -19.14 -10.19 -9.10
N LEU A 165 -18.08 -9.39 -9.14
CA LEU A 165 -18.19 -7.94 -9.37
C LEU A 165 -18.66 -7.58 -10.79
N GLU A 166 -18.30 -8.36 -11.80
CA GLU A 166 -18.77 -8.20 -13.19
C GLU A 166 -20.30 -8.28 -13.27
N ARG A 167 -20.91 -9.25 -12.57
CA ARG A 167 -22.38 -9.41 -12.49
C ARG A 167 -23.11 -8.20 -11.92
N TYR A 168 -22.38 -7.30 -11.27
CA TYR A 168 -22.91 -6.07 -10.70
C TYR A 168 -22.42 -4.81 -11.42
N GLU A 169 -21.69 -4.91 -12.54
CA GLU A 169 -21.17 -3.74 -13.26
C GLU A 169 -22.30 -2.74 -13.61
N GLY A 170 -22.17 -1.50 -13.15
CA GLY A 170 -23.16 -0.44 -13.38
C GLY A 170 -24.38 -0.48 -12.45
N MET A 171 -24.53 -1.48 -11.57
CA MET A 171 -25.65 -1.58 -10.64
C MET A 171 -25.43 -0.78 -9.35
N LYS A 172 -26.53 -0.31 -8.76
CA LYS A 172 -26.59 0.20 -7.38
C LYS A 172 -26.59 -0.97 -6.41
N VAL A 173 -25.53 -1.07 -5.60
CA VAL A 173 -25.27 -2.21 -4.73
C VAL A 173 -25.01 -1.80 -3.28
N ARG A 174 -25.06 -2.79 -2.39
CA ARG A 174 -24.70 -2.68 -0.98
C ARG A 174 -23.69 -3.76 -0.59
N LEU A 175 -22.63 -3.35 0.10
CA LEU A 175 -21.73 -4.28 0.79
C LEU A 175 -22.38 -4.77 2.09
N VAL A 176 -22.44 -6.09 2.29
CA VAL A 176 -23.01 -6.71 3.48
C VAL A 176 -21.96 -7.56 4.21
N ASN A 177 -22.21 -7.89 5.48
CA ASN A 177 -21.29 -8.73 6.26
C ASN A 177 -21.02 -10.09 5.58
N ALA A 178 -22.04 -10.65 4.91
CA ALA A 178 -21.91 -11.91 4.17
C ALA A 178 -20.97 -11.84 2.95
N THR A 179 -20.73 -10.64 2.39
CA THR A 179 -19.72 -10.44 1.33
C THR A 179 -18.29 -10.56 1.87
N ASP A 180 -18.08 -10.44 3.19
CA ASP A 180 -16.77 -10.57 3.86
C ASP A 180 -15.64 -9.71 3.25
N MET A 181 -15.92 -8.44 2.94
CA MET A 181 -14.89 -7.52 2.43
C MET A 181 -14.01 -7.00 3.56
N ARG A 182 -12.68 -7.15 3.40
CA ARG A 182 -11.65 -6.72 4.36
C ARG A 182 -10.93 -5.47 3.88
N VAL A 183 -10.70 -4.50 4.77
CA VAL A 183 -9.82 -3.36 4.48
C VAL A 183 -8.40 -3.89 4.28
N THR A 184 -7.84 -3.75 3.08
CA THR A 184 -6.43 -4.11 2.82
C THR A 184 -5.53 -2.89 2.68
N LYS A 185 -6.09 -1.75 2.29
CA LYS A 185 -5.43 -0.46 2.33
C LYS A 185 -6.43 0.55 2.90
N PRO A 186 -6.16 1.10 4.09
CA PRO A 186 -6.99 2.16 4.66
C PRO A 186 -7.06 3.38 3.74
N LEU A 187 -7.80 4.40 4.17
CA LEU A 187 -7.97 5.65 3.45
C LEU A 187 -6.64 6.18 2.91
N HIS A 188 -6.54 6.41 1.61
CA HIS A 188 -5.36 7.00 0.98
C HIS A 188 -5.78 7.90 -0.18
N TYR A 189 -4.90 8.82 -0.55
CA TYR A 189 -5.16 9.74 -1.66
C TYR A 189 -4.47 9.27 -2.93
N ILE A 190 -5.22 9.15 -4.03
CA ILE A 190 -4.68 8.77 -5.33
C ILE A 190 -4.47 10.05 -6.17
N HIS A 191 -3.24 10.57 -6.16
CA HIS A 191 -2.90 11.83 -6.84
C HIS A 191 -3.27 11.86 -8.33
N ARG A 192 -3.13 10.74 -9.06
CA ARG A 192 -3.46 10.65 -10.49
C ARG A 192 -4.92 11.00 -10.77
N TRP A 193 -5.82 10.58 -9.87
CA TRP A 193 -7.26 10.73 -10.01
C TRP A 193 -7.83 11.82 -9.13
N GLN A 194 -6.99 12.41 -8.26
CA GLN A 194 -7.35 13.44 -7.29
C GLN A 194 -8.53 13.03 -6.39
N ARG A 195 -8.50 11.78 -5.91
CA ARG A 195 -9.60 11.19 -5.12
C ARG A 195 -9.07 10.42 -3.93
N TYR A 196 -9.86 10.43 -2.87
CA TYR A 196 -9.69 9.53 -1.73
C TYR A 196 -10.24 8.15 -2.06
N SER A 197 -9.53 7.13 -1.59
CA SER A 197 -9.91 5.74 -1.82
C SER A 197 -9.54 4.83 -0.67
N ILE A 198 -10.28 3.74 -0.53
CA ILE A 198 -9.97 2.60 0.34
C ILE A 198 -9.89 1.38 -0.57
N ILE A 199 -8.95 0.48 -0.32
CA ILE A 199 -8.90 -0.80 -1.03
C ILE A 199 -9.45 -1.87 -0.11
N LEU A 200 -10.49 -2.55 -0.58
CA LEU A 200 -11.04 -3.74 0.05
C LEU A 200 -10.56 -5.00 -0.69
N SER A 201 -10.53 -6.12 0.01
CA SER A 201 -10.29 -7.44 -0.57
C SER A 201 -11.23 -8.49 0.02
N HIS A 202 -11.75 -9.36 -0.84
CA HIS A 202 -12.70 -10.41 -0.48
C HIS A 202 -12.07 -11.49 0.41
N GLN A 203 -12.67 -11.72 1.58
CA GLN A 203 -12.37 -12.73 2.62
C GLN A 203 -11.04 -12.59 3.38
N ARG A 204 -10.06 -11.88 2.82
CA ARG A 204 -8.73 -11.72 3.42
C ARG A 204 -8.09 -10.41 3.00
N ILE A 205 -7.09 -9.96 3.74
CA ILE A 205 -6.20 -8.89 3.29
C ILE A 205 -5.33 -9.34 2.09
N ASN A 206 -4.90 -8.37 1.27
CA ASN A 206 -3.98 -8.63 0.17
C ASN A 206 -2.54 -8.46 0.64
N LEU A 207 -1.82 -9.58 0.75
CA LEU A 207 -0.39 -9.60 1.01
C LEU A 207 0.41 -9.44 -0.29
N HIS A 208 1.57 -8.81 -0.23
CA HIS A 208 2.49 -8.75 -1.36
C HIS A 208 2.90 -10.18 -1.76
N PRO A 209 2.92 -10.55 -3.06
CA PRO A 209 3.22 -11.92 -3.48
C PRO A 209 4.53 -12.47 -2.92
N ASN A 210 5.57 -11.63 -2.88
CA ASN A 210 6.88 -11.99 -2.34
C ASN A 210 6.95 -12.09 -0.80
N THR A 211 5.79 -12.09 -0.14
CA THR A 211 5.71 -12.40 1.29
C THR A 211 5.74 -13.91 1.54
N THR A 212 5.18 -14.69 0.60
CA THR A 212 4.99 -16.14 0.77
C THR A 212 5.53 -16.97 -0.39
N ALA A 213 5.95 -16.34 -1.49
CA ALA A 213 6.54 -17.00 -2.65
C ALA A 213 7.78 -16.25 -3.12
N TRP A 214 8.81 -16.94 -3.58
CA TRP A 214 10.02 -16.28 -4.10
C TRP A 214 9.76 -15.59 -5.44
N PRO A 215 10.62 -14.64 -5.82
CA PRO A 215 10.40 -13.74 -6.95
C PRO A 215 10.37 -14.52 -8.28
N GLY A 216 9.47 -14.14 -9.18
CA GLY A 216 9.34 -14.76 -10.50
C GLY A 216 8.80 -16.20 -10.50
N SER A 217 8.36 -16.72 -9.35
CA SER A 217 7.72 -18.03 -9.26
C SER A 217 6.27 -18.00 -9.74
N ILE A 218 5.79 -19.16 -10.21
CA ILE A 218 4.36 -19.37 -10.54
C ILE A 218 3.47 -19.06 -9.33
N ALA A 219 3.92 -19.41 -8.11
CA ALA A 219 3.19 -19.12 -6.89
C ALA A 219 3.05 -17.60 -6.62
N ALA A 220 4.10 -16.81 -6.90
CA ALA A 220 4.02 -15.35 -6.80
C ALA A 220 3.06 -14.76 -7.84
N ASP A 221 3.05 -15.28 -9.07
CA ASP A 221 2.10 -14.86 -10.11
C ASP A 221 0.65 -15.21 -9.76
N GLN A 222 0.41 -16.43 -9.27
CA GLN A 222 -0.90 -16.87 -8.79
C GLN A 222 -1.40 -16.01 -7.63
N GLN A 223 -0.55 -15.69 -6.66
CA GLN A 223 -0.93 -14.81 -5.54
C GLN A 223 -1.21 -13.37 -6.03
N ALA A 224 -0.44 -12.85 -7.00
CA ALA A 224 -0.69 -11.54 -7.59
C ALA A 224 -2.04 -11.50 -8.32
N LEU A 225 -2.37 -12.55 -9.07
CA LEU A 225 -3.65 -12.70 -9.75
C LEU A 225 -4.80 -12.80 -8.75
N ALA A 226 -4.67 -13.64 -7.72
CA ALA A 226 -5.68 -13.79 -6.67
C ALA A 226 -5.94 -12.48 -5.92
N ASN A 227 -4.89 -11.70 -5.60
CA ASN A 227 -5.02 -10.38 -4.99
C ASN A 227 -5.79 -9.42 -5.88
N LYS A 228 -5.53 -9.44 -7.19
CA LYS A 228 -6.25 -8.61 -8.16
C LYS A 228 -7.71 -9.03 -8.24
N GLN A 229 -7.98 -10.34 -8.31
CA GLN A 229 -9.33 -10.87 -8.47
C GLN A 229 -10.25 -10.57 -7.28
N ARG A 230 -9.68 -10.43 -6.07
CA ARG A 230 -10.41 -10.16 -4.82
C ARG A 230 -10.66 -8.68 -4.54
N ARG A 231 -10.04 -7.78 -5.30
CA ARG A 231 -9.93 -6.36 -4.94
C ARG A 231 -11.13 -5.53 -5.40
N LEU A 232 -11.60 -4.66 -4.51
CA LEU A 232 -12.57 -3.61 -4.82
C LEU A 232 -12.06 -2.27 -4.29
N TYR A 233 -11.99 -1.26 -5.15
CA TYR A 233 -11.65 0.11 -4.74
C TYR A 233 -12.91 0.86 -4.33
N LEU A 234 -13.00 1.34 -3.11
CA LEU A 234 -14.00 2.34 -2.75
C LEU A 234 -13.51 3.70 -3.25
N GLN A 235 -14.27 4.34 -4.12
CA GLN A 235 -13.94 5.66 -4.64
C GLN A 235 -14.88 6.70 -4.02
N LEU A 236 -14.30 7.64 -3.29
CA LEU A 236 -15.04 8.70 -2.60
C LEU A 236 -15.08 9.96 -3.48
N ALA A 237 -16.21 10.67 -3.47
CA ALA A 237 -16.46 11.82 -4.34
C ALA A 237 -15.66 13.08 -3.94
N SER A 238 -15.48 13.33 -2.64
CA SER A 238 -14.67 14.41 -2.07
C SER A 238 -14.18 14.04 -0.65
N GLY A 239 -13.33 14.88 -0.04
CA GLY A 239 -12.91 14.71 1.36
C GLY A 239 -14.06 14.89 2.36
N GLU A 240 -15.07 15.69 2.05
CA GLU A 240 -16.24 15.96 2.93
C GLU A 240 -17.12 14.70 3.14
N SER A 241 -17.00 13.70 2.26
CA SER A 241 -17.63 12.37 2.40
C SER A 241 -17.01 11.49 3.51
N LEU A 242 -15.99 11.99 4.22
CA LEU A 242 -15.33 11.37 5.36
C LEU A 242 -15.92 11.92 6.66
N THR A 243 -17.23 11.75 6.87
CA THR A 243 -17.91 12.32 8.05
C THR A 243 -17.59 11.56 9.34
N SER A 244 -17.80 12.26 10.45
CA SER A 244 -17.11 12.19 11.74
C SER A 244 -17.54 11.09 12.73
N SER A 245 -18.29 10.06 12.31
CA SER A 245 -18.76 8.98 13.20
C SER A 245 -17.98 7.68 13.11
N LEU A 246 -16.91 7.63 12.31
CA LEU A 246 -16.01 6.48 12.27
C LEU A 246 -14.92 6.68 13.33
N ASP A 247 -15.01 5.96 14.45
CA ASP A 247 -14.01 6.01 15.53
C ASP A 247 -12.57 5.89 14.98
N TYR A 248 -12.34 4.91 14.10
CA TYR A 248 -11.16 4.80 13.22
C TYR A 248 -11.36 3.62 12.25
N MET A 249 -10.47 3.47 11.26
CA MET A 249 -10.46 2.36 10.30
C MET A 249 -9.10 1.66 10.31
N ARG A 250 -9.11 0.34 10.42
CA ARG A 250 -7.91 -0.50 10.45
C ARG A 250 -7.86 -1.49 9.30
N VAL A 251 -6.64 -1.86 8.93
CA VAL A 251 -6.36 -3.04 8.11
C VAL A 251 -7.03 -4.26 8.74
N ASN A 252 -7.58 -5.12 7.87
CA ASN A 252 -8.33 -6.33 8.20
C ASN A 252 -9.74 -6.10 8.80
N ASP A 253 -10.18 -4.85 9.00
CA ASP A 253 -11.57 -4.57 9.36
C ASP A 253 -12.53 -5.16 8.32
N ARG A 254 -13.60 -5.79 8.80
CA ARG A 254 -14.71 -6.22 7.94
C ARG A 254 -15.65 -5.05 7.70
N VAL A 255 -16.01 -4.82 6.44
CA VAL A 255 -16.78 -3.64 6.00
C VAL A 255 -18.17 -4.04 5.51
N SER A 256 -19.20 -3.32 5.97
CA SER A 256 -20.57 -3.44 5.46
C SER A 256 -21.32 -2.10 5.51
N GLY A 257 -22.55 -2.08 4.98
CA GLY A 257 -23.44 -0.91 4.98
C GLY A 257 -23.17 0.11 3.88
N ILE A 258 -22.05 -0.02 3.15
CA ILE A 258 -21.68 0.91 2.08
C ILE A 258 -22.55 0.68 0.85
N VAL A 259 -23.16 1.76 0.35
CA VAL A 259 -23.97 1.79 -0.87
C VAL A 259 -23.25 2.61 -1.95
N GLY A 260 -23.34 2.15 -3.19
CA GLY A 260 -22.83 2.88 -4.34
C GLY A 260 -23.04 2.12 -5.64
N VAL A 261 -22.41 2.59 -6.72
CA VAL A 261 -22.49 1.95 -8.04
C VAL A 261 -21.15 1.32 -8.45
N ILE A 262 -21.17 0.07 -8.91
CA ILE A 262 -19.96 -0.60 -9.40
C ILE A 262 -19.59 -0.07 -10.78
N THR A 263 -18.31 0.17 -11.02
CA THR A 263 -17.75 0.51 -12.33
C THR A 263 -16.42 -0.22 -12.52
N PHE A 264 -16.09 -0.52 -13.76
CA PHE A 264 -14.79 -1.05 -14.12
C PHE A 264 -14.00 -0.03 -14.94
N SER A 265 -12.70 0.09 -14.68
CA SER A 265 -11.81 0.83 -15.58
C SER A 265 -10.36 0.52 -15.29
N TYR A 266 -9.55 0.52 -16.35
CA TYR A 266 -8.10 0.29 -16.27
C TYR A 266 -7.73 -1.01 -15.52
N GLY A 267 -8.57 -2.04 -15.61
CA GLY A 267 -8.32 -3.35 -15.02
C GLY A 267 -8.73 -3.51 -13.55
N GLU A 268 -9.48 -2.55 -12.98
CA GLU A 268 -9.89 -2.55 -11.58
C GLU A 268 -11.38 -2.23 -11.43
N PHE A 269 -12.07 -2.95 -10.55
CA PHE A 269 -13.41 -2.61 -10.09
C PHE A 269 -13.38 -1.52 -9.03
N ARG A 270 -14.33 -0.59 -9.12
CA ARG A 270 -14.54 0.51 -8.18
C ARG A 270 -16.00 0.57 -7.76
N LEU A 271 -16.24 0.85 -6.48
CA LEU A 271 -17.53 1.27 -5.97
C LEU A 271 -17.55 2.80 -5.89
N LEU A 272 -18.37 3.44 -6.71
CA LEU A 272 -18.61 4.88 -6.66
C LEU A 272 -19.62 5.15 -5.53
N VAL A 273 -19.12 5.51 -4.36
CA VAL A 273 -19.93 5.66 -3.13
C VAL A 273 -20.92 6.83 -3.28
N ASP A 274 -22.17 6.65 -2.84
CA ASP A 274 -23.25 7.66 -2.97
C ASP A 274 -23.15 8.75 -1.89
N ASP A 275 -23.23 8.38 -0.61
CA ASP A 275 -23.32 9.33 0.53
C ASP A 275 -22.10 9.26 1.47
N GLY A 276 -20.93 9.05 0.88
CA GLY A 276 -19.70 8.85 1.64
C GLY A 276 -19.75 7.63 2.56
N LEU A 277 -19.05 7.70 3.69
CA LEU A 277 -18.92 6.57 4.62
C LEU A 277 -19.86 6.64 5.83
N SER A 278 -20.87 7.51 5.81
CA SER A 278 -21.80 7.70 6.94
C SER A 278 -22.55 6.43 7.36
N GLN A 279 -22.85 5.55 6.41
CA GLN A 279 -23.52 4.26 6.65
C GLN A 279 -22.55 3.08 6.77
N ALA A 280 -21.24 3.34 6.63
CA ALA A 280 -20.23 2.29 6.69
C ALA A 280 -20.10 1.76 8.12
N ARG A 281 -20.08 0.44 8.25
CA ARG A 281 -19.79 -0.25 9.51
C ARG A 281 -18.46 -0.98 9.35
N PHE A 282 -17.52 -0.69 10.25
CA PHE A 282 -16.23 -1.37 10.33
C PHE A 282 -16.24 -2.23 11.58
N GLN A 283 -16.18 -3.55 11.40
CA GLN A 283 -15.98 -4.48 12.49
C GLN A 283 -14.48 -4.69 12.66
N HIS A 284 -13.93 -4.25 13.78
CA HIS A 284 -12.53 -4.42 14.12
C HIS A 284 -12.21 -5.88 14.45
N ILE A 285 -11.42 -6.51 13.59
CA ILE A 285 -10.94 -7.89 13.77
C ILE A 285 -9.62 -7.90 14.56
N SER A 286 -8.79 -6.88 14.34
CA SER A 286 -7.54 -6.64 15.06
C SER A 286 -7.54 -5.20 15.55
N ASP A 287 -7.98 -5.00 16.79
CA ASP A 287 -8.13 -3.68 17.36
C ASP A 287 -6.78 -3.10 17.85
N ARG A 288 -6.79 -1.84 18.27
CA ARG A 288 -5.67 -1.14 18.90
C ARG A 288 -5.27 -1.85 20.19
N GLU A 289 -4.07 -2.41 20.21
CA GLU A 289 -3.53 -3.09 21.38
C GLU A 289 -2.61 -2.19 22.20
N THR A 290 -2.80 -2.15 23.51
CA THR A 290 -1.76 -1.70 24.45
C THR A 290 -0.82 -2.87 24.75
N LEU A 291 0.48 -2.60 24.89
CA LEU A 291 1.40 -3.61 25.40
C LEU A 291 1.18 -3.78 26.90
N ALA A 292 1.04 -5.04 27.34
CA ALA A 292 1.01 -5.35 28.76
C ALA A 292 2.36 -5.03 29.40
N PRO A 293 2.40 -4.66 30.71
CA PRO A 293 3.64 -4.61 31.46
C PRO A 293 4.36 -5.95 31.35
N ARG A 294 5.66 -5.91 31.02
CA ARG A 294 6.48 -7.11 30.95
C ARG A 294 7.12 -7.42 32.31
N THR A 295 7.51 -8.67 32.50
CA THR A 295 8.45 -9.04 33.55
C THR A 295 9.87 -8.67 33.10
N ASP A 296 10.72 -8.20 34.01
CA ASP A 296 12.08 -7.80 33.64
C ASP A 296 12.99 -9.01 33.28
N ASN A 297 12.54 -10.25 33.52
CA ASN A 297 13.30 -11.51 33.40
C ASN A 297 13.85 -11.83 32.00
N HIS A 298 13.36 -11.18 30.94
CA HIS A 298 13.80 -11.42 29.57
C HIS A 298 14.34 -10.14 28.94
N LEU A 299 15.31 -10.29 28.05
CA LEU A 299 15.85 -9.19 27.25
C LEU A 299 14.90 -8.88 26.10
N ARG A 300 14.31 -7.68 26.09
CA ARG A 300 13.46 -7.21 24.99
C ARG A 300 14.28 -6.43 23.95
N ILE A 301 14.21 -6.86 22.70
CA ILE A 301 14.94 -6.24 21.58
C ILE A 301 13.93 -5.80 20.52
N ALA A 302 14.01 -4.55 20.08
CA ALA A 302 13.05 -3.98 19.15
C ALA A 302 13.69 -3.26 17.96
N SER A 303 12.90 -3.17 16.89
CA SER A 303 13.20 -2.44 15.65
C SER A 303 12.08 -1.42 15.42
N PHE A 304 12.44 -0.15 15.17
CA PHE A 304 11.48 0.92 14.99
C PHE A 304 11.93 1.96 13.96
N ASN A 305 11.20 2.05 12.84
CA ASN A 305 11.39 3.12 11.85
C ASN A 305 10.66 4.39 12.32
N LEU A 306 11.35 5.54 12.28
CA LEU A 306 10.88 6.80 12.86
C LEU A 306 10.19 7.75 11.86
N LEU A 307 10.02 7.33 10.61
CA LEU A 307 9.47 8.16 9.53
C LEU A 307 10.17 9.51 9.42
N ASN A 308 11.40 9.49 8.91
CA ASN A 308 12.22 10.66 8.70
C ASN A 308 12.16 11.64 9.89
N TYR A 309 12.55 11.20 11.09
CA TYR A 309 12.63 12.07 12.26
C TYR A 309 13.82 13.04 12.12
N PHE A 310 13.51 14.28 11.76
CA PHE A 310 14.47 15.37 11.55
C PHE A 310 14.16 16.50 12.52
N ASN A 311 15.18 16.99 13.22
CA ASN A 311 15.02 18.05 14.22
C ASN A 311 15.45 19.42 13.70
N SER A 312 15.71 19.58 12.40
CA SER A 312 16.11 20.87 11.81
C SER A 312 15.06 21.97 12.06
N ALA A 313 13.76 21.64 12.16
CA ALA A 313 12.69 22.58 12.50
C ALA A 313 12.77 23.15 13.94
N ALA A 314 13.59 22.55 14.79
CA ALA A 314 13.92 23.03 16.14
C ALA A 314 15.37 23.55 16.23
N GLY A 315 16.00 23.91 15.10
CA GLY A 315 17.38 24.38 15.08
C GLY A 315 18.43 23.28 15.26
N GLY A 316 18.09 22.03 14.94
CA GLY A 316 19.03 20.91 14.94
C GLY A 316 20.24 21.13 14.01
N GLY A 317 21.32 20.41 14.28
CA GLY A 317 22.54 20.50 13.47
C GLY A 317 22.32 20.10 12.01
N ILE A 318 23.21 20.55 11.11
CA ILE A 318 23.16 20.20 9.69
C ILE A 318 23.57 18.74 9.44
N ASN A 319 22.86 18.06 8.55
CA ASN A 319 23.26 16.76 8.00
C ASN A 319 24.14 16.94 6.74
N PRO A 320 24.86 15.90 6.27
CA PRO A 320 25.79 15.98 5.14
C PRO A 320 25.21 16.56 3.85
N LEU A 321 23.92 16.35 3.59
CA LEU A 321 23.26 16.80 2.37
C LEU A 321 22.53 18.14 2.53
N ARG A 322 22.52 18.72 3.74
CA ARG A 322 21.78 19.97 4.06
C ARG A 322 20.30 19.90 3.64
N GLN A 323 19.68 18.73 3.79
CA GLN A 323 18.30 18.48 3.39
C GLN A 323 17.43 18.24 4.62
N ASN A 324 16.24 18.82 4.68
CA ASN A 324 15.21 18.39 5.62
C ASN A 324 14.24 17.44 4.91
N ARG A 325 14.13 16.20 5.41
CA ARG A 325 13.19 15.18 4.92
C ARG A 325 12.06 14.87 5.92
N GLY A 326 12.09 15.47 7.10
CA GLY A 326 11.08 15.28 8.14
C GLY A 326 10.13 16.46 8.26
N ALA A 327 9.70 16.73 9.49
CA ALA A 327 8.80 17.82 9.81
C ALA A 327 9.34 19.18 9.34
N ARG A 328 8.47 19.96 8.67
CA ARG A 328 8.80 21.31 8.15
C ARG A 328 8.56 22.43 9.16
N THR A 329 7.76 22.18 10.18
CA THR A 329 7.39 23.15 11.21
C THR A 329 7.65 22.58 12.60
N LEU A 330 7.89 23.46 13.57
CA LEU A 330 8.09 23.06 14.97
C LEU A 330 6.86 22.35 15.55
N SER A 331 5.65 22.73 15.14
CA SER A 331 4.41 22.07 15.57
C SER A 331 4.33 20.63 15.08
N ALA A 332 4.61 20.38 13.80
CA ALA A 332 4.64 19.04 13.24
C ALA A 332 5.72 18.18 13.91
N LEU A 333 6.91 18.75 14.16
CA LEU A 333 7.99 18.06 14.86
C LEU A 333 7.56 17.67 16.28
N ARG A 334 6.96 18.58 17.06
CA ARG A 334 6.51 18.29 18.43
C ARG A 334 5.46 17.17 18.48
N LYS A 335 4.56 17.10 17.49
CA LYS A 335 3.58 16.02 17.38
C LYS A 335 4.28 14.67 17.16
N GLN A 336 5.16 14.60 16.17
CA GLN A 336 5.96 13.40 15.90
C GLN A 336 6.77 12.99 17.14
N GLU A 337 7.37 13.94 17.84
CA GLU A 337 8.15 13.70 19.06
C GLU A 337 7.34 13.07 20.19
N VAL A 338 6.12 13.57 20.44
CA VAL A 338 5.22 12.99 21.44
C VAL A 338 4.86 11.56 21.07
N GLN A 339 4.53 11.29 19.81
CA GLN A 339 4.15 9.95 19.37
C GLN A 339 5.31 8.96 19.44
N LEU A 340 6.49 9.35 18.96
CA LEU A 340 7.69 8.53 19.02
C LEU A 340 8.13 8.28 20.47
N ARG A 341 8.11 9.31 21.32
CA ARG A 341 8.43 9.19 22.75
C ARG A 341 7.50 8.18 23.42
N ASP A 342 6.20 8.33 23.25
CA ASP A 342 5.21 7.49 23.94
C ASP A 342 5.26 6.04 23.43
N ALA A 343 5.49 5.84 22.13
CA ALA A 343 5.73 4.51 21.55
C ALA A 343 7.00 3.86 22.10
N ILE A 344 8.12 4.58 22.20
CA ILE A 344 9.39 4.05 22.74
C ILE A 344 9.27 3.71 24.23
N VAL A 345 8.58 4.56 25.02
CA VAL A 345 8.35 4.32 26.44
C VAL A 345 7.47 3.08 26.63
N ALA A 346 6.36 2.96 25.90
CA ALA A 346 5.46 1.81 25.99
C ALA A 346 6.08 0.51 25.47
N LEU A 347 6.96 0.58 24.48
CA LEU A 347 7.71 -0.57 23.96
C LEU A 347 8.62 -1.19 25.02
N ASP A 348 9.15 -0.35 25.92
CA ASP A 348 9.92 -0.75 27.11
C ASP A 348 11.07 -1.74 26.81
N ALA A 349 11.71 -1.60 25.65
CA ALA A 349 12.77 -2.51 25.24
C ALA A 349 14.10 -2.24 25.96
N ASP A 350 14.97 -3.24 26.00
CA ASP A 350 16.33 -3.11 26.53
C ASP A 350 17.33 -2.70 25.43
N PHE A 351 17.00 -3.00 24.18
CA PHE A 351 17.66 -2.48 22.98
C PHE A 351 16.63 -2.07 21.94
N ILE A 352 16.82 -0.92 21.30
CA ILE A 352 15.99 -0.44 20.19
C ILE A 352 16.89 0.01 19.05
N GLY A 353 16.77 -0.64 17.89
CA GLY A 353 17.32 -0.11 16.65
C GLY A 353 16.33 0.85 15.99
N LEU A 354 16.85 1.98 15.53
CA LEU A 354 16.08 3.07 14.98
C LEU A 354 16.46 3.29 13.52
N MET A 355 15.47 3.36 12.64
CA MET A 355 15.66 3.73 11.24
C MET A 355 15.03 5.09 10.98
N GLU A 356 15.45 5.71 9.88
CA GLU A 356 14.97 7.03 9.47
C GLU A 356 15.24 8.21 10.43
N MET A 357 16.36 8.16 11.14
CA MET A 357 16.88 9.28 11.94
C MET A 357 17.63 10.29 11.07
N GLU A 358 17.52 11.60 11.34
CA GLU A 358 18.40 12.59 10.70
C GLU A 358 19.88 12.35 11.03
N ASN A 359 20.72 12.34 10.00
CA ASN A 359 22.17 12.16 10.13
C ASN A 359 22.88 13.47 10.45
N ASN A 360 22.58 14.09 11.60
CA ASN A 360 23.25 15.31 12.05
C ASN A 360 24.23 15.08 13.23
N GLY A 361 24.69 13.84 13.38
CA GLY A 361 25.74 13.43 14.31
C GLY A 361 25.25 13.14 15.73
N PHE A 362 26.15 13.27 16.71
CA PHE A 362 25.92 12.83 18.10
C PHE A 362 26.10 13.94 19.15
N ALA A 363 26.24 15.19 18.70
CA ALA A 363 26.37 16.37 19.55
C ALA A 363 25.03 16.72 20.24
N LYS A 364 25.04 17.62 21.24
CA LYS A 364 23.86 17.97 22.05
C LYS A 364 22.62 18.37 21.23
N GLN A 365 22.80 19.01 20.07
CA GLN A 365 21.74 19.48 19.18
C GLN A 365 21.29 18.43 18.14
N SER A 366 21.86 17.22 18.13
CA SER A 366 21.50 16.22 17.12
C SER A 366 20.14 15.58 17.41
N ALA A 367 19.51 15.07 16.35
CA ALA A 367 18.18 14.45 16.44
C ALA A 367 18.17 13.29 17.45
N ILE A 368 19.18 12.42 17.42
CA ILE A 368 19.29 11.30 18.35
C ILE A 368 19.39 11.74 19.82
N ARG A 369 20.09 12.85 20.12
CA ARG A 369 20.18 13.39 21.49
C ARG A 369 18.88 14.03 21.94
N ARG A 370 18.20 14.72 21.05
CA ARG A 370 16.89 15.32 21.32
C ARG A 370 15.84 14.25 21.64
N LEU A 371 15.72 13.22 20.81
CA LEU A 371 14.78 12.12 21.04
C LEU A 371 15.11 11.35 22.33
N LEU A 372 16.39 11.05 22.58
CA LEU A 372 16.81 10.42 23.83
C LEU A 372 16.40 11.23 25.05
N GLY A 373 16.61 12.55 25.03
CA GLY A 373 16.25 13.44 26.13
C GLY A 373 14.74 13.40 26.42
N LEU A 374 13.91 13.44 25.37
CA LEU A 374 12.46 13.35 25.49
C LEU A 374 12.01 12.00 26.06
N VAL A 375 12.62 10.90 25.62
CA VAL A 375 12.31 9.54 26.09
C VAL A 375 12.72 9.39 27.56
N ASN A 376 13.96 9.69 27.92
CA ASN A 376 14.43 9.53 29.29
C ASN A 376 13.72 10.48 30.27
N GLN A 377 13.32 11.68 29.83
CA GLN A 377 12.51 12.59 30.65
C GLN A 377 11.12 12.00 30.97
N ALA A 378 10.55 11.19 30.07
CA ALA A 378 9.27 10.51 30.30
C ALA A 378 9.40 9.22 31.11
N ILE A 379 10.61 8.72 31.34
CA ILE A 379 10.87 7.53 32.15
C ILE A 379 11.22 7.99 33.57
N THR A 380 10.32 7.75 34.51
CA THR A 380 10.49 8.17 35.92
C THR A 380 11.59 7.39 36.63
N GLU A 381 11.84 6.14 36.24
CA GLU A 381 12.84 5.26 36.87
C GLU A 381 14.22 5.40 36.20
N PRO A 382 15.25 5.95 36.89
CA PRO A 382 16.56 6.18 36.27
C PRO A 382 17.28 4.89 35.82
N SER A 383 17.01 3.76 36.46
CA SER A 383 17.55 2.44 36.10
C SER A 383 17.12 1.99 34.68
N LYS A 384 16.02 2.54 34.16
CA LYS A 384 15.45 2.26 32.83
C LYS A 384 15.87 3.27 31.78
N HIS A 385 16.68 4.28 32.15
CA HIS A 385 17.14 5.28 31.19
C HIS A 385 18.01 4.64 30.11
N TYR A 386 17.76 5.08 28.88
CA TYR A 386 18.54 4.65 27.73
C TYR A 386 19.84 5.43 27.61
N ALA A 387 20.82 4.77 26.98
CA ALA A 387 22.00 5.40 26.42
C ALA A 387 21.99 5.30 24.88
N VAL A 388 22.66 6.25 24.24
CA VAL A 388 22.84 6.27 22.78
C VAL A 388 23.91 5.26 22.37
N LEU A 389 23.60 4.48 21.35
CA LEU A 389 24.60 3.69 20.63
C LEU A 389 25.46 4.61 19.75
N LYS A 390 26.73 4.80 20.13
CA LYS A 390 27.67 5.71 19.47
C LYS A 390 28.86 4.95 18.89
N PRO A 391 29.12 5.00 17.57
CA PRO A 391 30.27 4.36 16.95
C PRO A 391 31.59 5.14 17.23
N PRO A 392 32.76 4.52 17.00
CA PRO A 392 34.05 5.19 17.16
C PRO A 392 34.19 6.36 16.19
N LYS A 393 34.77 7.48 16.65
CA LYS A 393 34.92 8.70 15.84
C LYS A 393 35.67 8.46 14.51
N SER A 394 36.63 7.54 14.50
CA SER A 394 37.41 7.14 13.32
C SER A 394 36.57 6.50 12.21
N THR A 395 35.42 5.93 12.56
CA THR A 395 34.49 5.30 11.59
C THR A 395 33.46 6.28 11.04
N LEU A 396 33.40 7.50 11.58
CA LEU A 396 32.42 8.51 11.15
C LEU A 396 32.94 9.28 9.94
N HIS A 397 32.05 9.50 8.98
CA HIS A 397 32.30 10.43 7.88
C HIS A 397 32.52 11.84 8.44
N GLN A 398 33.64 12.45 8.06
CA GLN A 398 34.12 13.74 8.59
C GLN A 398 34.22 13.77 10.13
N GLY A 399 34.41 12.61 10.76
CA GLY A 399 34.45 12.47 12.21
C GLY A 399 33.13 12.81 12.93
N ARG A 400 32.02 12.91 12.18
CA ARG A 400 30.73 13.44 12.69
C ARG A 400 29.52 12.59 12.33
N PHE A 401 29.45 12.04 11.12
CA PHE A 401 28.24 11.47 10.55
C PHE A 401 28.37 9.98 10.29
N LEU A 402 27.29 9.22 10.50
CA LEU A 402 27.26 7.80 10.15
C LEU A 402 26.85 7.68 8.68
N GLY A 403 27.84 7.57 7.80
CA GLY A 403 27.66 7.64 6.35
C GLY A 403 27.41 9.06 5.83
N THR A 404 27.09 9.17 4.53
CA THR A 404 27.10 10.44 3.79
C THR A 404 25.73 11.02 3.44
N GLY A 405 24.63 10.31 3.72
CA GLY A 405 23.30 10.81 3.35
C GLY A 405 22.55 11.47 4.52
N ALA A 406 21.43 12.12 4.22
CA ALA A 406 20.65 12.89 5.20
C ALA A 406 19.97 12.05 6.29
N ILE A 407 19.70 10.77 6.01
CA ILE A 407 19.08 9.81 6.94
C ILE A 407 20.15 8.84 7.43
N THR A 408 20.03 8.32 8.65
CA THR A 408 20.89 7.27 9.17
C THR A 408 20.13 6.30 10.06
N VAL A 409 20.80 5.22 10.46
CA VAL A 409 20.35 4.34 11.53
C VAL A 409 20.87 4.85 12.87
N ALA A 410 20.18 4.51 13.94
CA ALA A 410 20.52 4.87 15.31
C ALA A 410 20.17 3.72 16.25
N GLY A 411 20.55 3.83 17.52
CA GLY A 411 20.13 2.85 18.53
C GLY A 411 20.13 3.40 19.94
N PHE A 412 19.21 2.88 20.74
CA PHE A 412 19.15 3.07 22.19
C PHE A 412 19.33 1.73 22.88
N TYR A 413 19.99 1.72 24.03
CA TYR A 413 20.13 0.51 24.86
C TYR A 413 20.08 0.88 26.34
N ARG A 414 19.69 -0.07 27.20
CA ARG A 414 19.72 0.09 28.66
C ARG A 414 21.06 -0.40 29.21
N PRO A 415 21.92 0.48 29.75
CA PRO A 415 23.22 0.06 30.30
C PRO A 415 23.09 -0.91 31.48
N THR A 416 21.96 -0.87 32.20
CA THR A 416 21.62 -1.77 33.31
C THR A 416 21.35 -3.21 32.86
N LYS A 417 21.12 -3.44 31.56
CA LYS A 417 20.84 -4.78 30.99
C LYS A 417 21.92 -5.23 30.01
N LEU A 418 22.52 -4.28 29.29
CA LEU A 418 23.48 -4.53 28.22
C LEU A 418 24.77 -3.76 28.47
N LYS A 419 25.84 -4.49 28.84
CA LYS A 419 27.17 -3.92 28.97
C LYS A 419 27.86 -3.90 27.61
N MET A 420 28.06 -2.70 27.07
CA MET A 420 28.70 -2.50 25.77
C MET A 420 30.17 -2.94 25.80
N ILE A 421 30.55 -3.83 24.88
CA ILE A 421 31.94 -4.25 24.66
C ILE A 421 32.57 -3.33 23.60
N ASN A 422 31.92 -3.23 22.45
CA ASN A 422 32.37 -2.35 21.37
C ASN A 422 31.20 -1.96 20.46
N THR A 423 31.50 -1.03 19.58
CA THR A 423 30.64 -0.60 18.49
C THR A 423 31.49 -0.48 17.23
N ARG A 424 30.93 -0.84 16.08
CA ARG A 424 31.57 -0.69 14.78
C ARG A 424 30.56 -0.31 13.71
N VAL A 425 31.08 0.18 12.60
CA VAL A 425 30.30 0.47 11.41
C VAL A 425 30.65 -0.56 10.35
N ILE A 426 29.64 -1.22 9.79
CA ILE A 426 29.81 -2.06 8.61
C ILE A 426 29.40 -1.20 7.42
N GLU A 427 30.39 -0.80 6.62
CA GLU A 427 30.14 -0.09 5.37
C GLU A 427 29.46 -1.03 4.38
N LEU A 428 28.27 -0.64 3.91
CA LEU A 428 27.54 -1.38 2.90
C LEU A 428 27.94 -0.89 1.50
N PRO A 429 27.72 -1.72 0.46
CA PRO A 429 28.09 -1.39 -0.91
C PRO A 429 27.52 -0.05 -1.39
N ILE A 430 28.26 0.61 -2.26
CA ILE A 430 27.81 1.79 -3.00
C ILE A 430 27.74 1.42 -4.47
N GLN A 431 26.61 1.71 -5.10
CA GLN A 431 26.48 1.57 -6.54
C GLN A 431 26.99 2.84 -7.22
N ARG A 432 28.01 2.72 -8.08
CA ARG A 432 28.61 3.86 -8.80
C ARG A 432 28.55 3.63 -10.30
N SER A 433 27.75 4.43 -10.99
CA SER A 433 27.52 4.25 -12.43
C SER A 433 27.40 5.57 -13.16
N HIS A 434 27.52 5.52 -14.49
CA HIS A 434 27.27 6.65 -15.39
C HIS A 434 25.79 7.10 -15.39
N LEU A 435 24.86 6.28 -14.90
CA LEU A 435 23.46 6.65 -14.71
C LEU A 435 23.20 7.24 -13.31
N GLY A 436 24.26 7.50 -12.55
CA GLY A 436 24.25 8.07 -11.20
C GLY A 436 24.41 7.00 -10.11
N ASN A 437 24.60 7.49 -8.88
CA ASN A 437 24.94 6.63 -7.74
C ASN A 437 23.70 6.22 -6.94
N ALA A 438 23.83 5.13 -6.19
CA ALA A 438 22.92 4.71 -5.14
C ALA A 438 23.70 4.26 -3.91
N TYR A 439 23.10 4.47 -2.73
CA TYR A 439 23.78 4.26 -1.44
C TYR A 439 22.86 3.50 -0.49
N HIS A 440 23.43 2.51 0.20
CA HIS A 440 22.86 1.98 1.44
C HIS A 440 23.19 2.91 2.62
N ARG A 441 22.51 2.70 3.75
CA ARG A 441 22.96 3.27 5.03
C ARG A 441 23.97 2.31 5.65
N PRO A 442 25.16 2.78 6.10
CA PRO A 442 26.08 1.92 6.83
C PRO A 442 25.40 1.30 8.04
N ALA A 443 25.69 0.04 8.34
CA ALA A 443 25.08 -0.65 9.47
C ALA A 443 25.78 -0.28 10.77
N LEU A 444 25.00 0.10 11.79
CA LEU A 444 25.50 0.39 13.13
C LEU A 444 25.46 -0.89 13.96
N THR A 445 26.62 -1.45 14.26
CA THR A 445 26.74 -2.77 14.89
C THR A 445 27.37 -2.65 16.26
N ALA A 446 26.73 -3.22 17.27
CA ALA A 446 27.17 -3.19 18.66
C ALA A 446 27.34 -4.59 19.19
N THR A 447 28.38 -4.83 19.97
CA THR A 447 28.55 -6.09 20.70
C THR A 447 28.42 -5.82 22.18
N PHE A 448 27.58 -6.60 22.84
CA PHE A 448 27.31 -6.51 24.26
C PHE A 448 27.69 -7.81 24.97
N MET A 449 28.00 -7.68 26.26
CA MET A 449 27.90 -8.78 27.20
C MET A 449 26.48 -8.77 27.79
N ARG A 450 25.80 -9.91 27.73
CA ARG A 450 24.55 -10.11 28.46
C ARG A 450 24.86 -10.19 29.95
N LEU A 451 24.26 -9.32 30.74
CA LEU A 451 24.34 -9.41 32.19
C LEU A 451 23.38 -10.52 32.65
N ASN A 452 23.91 -11.56 33.29
CA ASN A 452 23.07 -12.65 33.80
C ASN A 452 22.10 -12.10 34.84
N TYR A 453 20.83 -12.49 34.73
CA TYR A 453 19.91 -12.48 35.87
C TYR A 453 20.52 -13.32 37.01
N GLY A 454 20.77 -12.69 38.15
CA GLY A 454 21.15 -13.38 39.39
C GLY A 454 22.64 -13.54 39.71
N VAL A 455 23.57 -12.94 38.95
CA VAL A 455 24.96 -12.80 39.43
C VAL A 455 25.18 -11.36 39.83
N GLY A 456 25.02 -11.06 41.12
CA GLY A 456 25.40 -9.80 41.71
C GLY A 456 26.89 -9.56 41.42
N ILE A 457 27.18 -8.62 40.53
CA ILE A 457 28.50 -8.00 40.48
C ILE A 457 28.34 -6.75 41.33
N ASP A 458 28.42 -6.96 42.64
CA ASP A 458 28.50 -5.86 43.59
C ASP A 458 29.81 -5.09 43.40
N GLY A 459 29.75 -3.83 43.82
CA GLY A 459 30.66 -2.73 43.55
C GLY A 459 32.17 -3.01 43.62
N ASP A 460 32.88 -2.23 42.82
CA ASP A 460 34.12 -1.56 43.17
C ASP A 460 35.18 -2.43 43.88
N ARG A 461 35.87 -3.29 43.11
CA ARG A 461 37.31 -3.68 43.25
C ARG A 461 37.59 -4.99 42.50
N GLU A 462 37.63 -4.96 41.17
CA GLU A 462 38.24 -6.07 40.42
C GLU A 462 39.25 -5.56 39.40
N ASP A 463 40.47 -6.10 39.54
CA ASP A 463 41.65 -5.87 38.73
C ASP A 463 41.35 -6.04 37.23
N ASP A 464 41.80 -5.08 36.41
CA ASP A 464 41.55 -5.02 34.98
C ASP A 464 42.05 -6.28 34.24
N GLN A 465 43.00 -7.03 34.81
CA GLN A 465 43.45 -8.32 34.29
C GLN A 465 42.45 -9.46 34.51
N GLU A 466 41.86 -9.60 35.71
CA GLU A 466 40.81 -10.59 36.03
C GLU A 466 39.58 -10.37 35.13
N ARG A 467 39.22 -9.10 34.94
CA ARG A 467 38.14 -8.65 34.04
C ARG A 467 38.39 -9.09 32.60
N ASN A 468 39.59 -8.87 32.07
CA ASN A 468 39.94 -9.28 30.71
C ASN A 468 39.99 -10.81 30.56
N ARG A 469 40.41 -11.54 31.59
CA ARG A 469 40.42 -13.01 31.60
C ARG A 469 38.99 -13.59 31.57
N LEU A 470 38.06 -13.04 32.36
CA LEU A 470 36.65 -13.41 32.37
C LEU A 470 35.94 -13.08 31.04
N LEU A 471 36.21 -11.91 30.46
CA LEU A 471 35.70 -11.49 29.14
C LEU A 471 36.20 -12.37 27.98
N THR A 472 37.32 -13.06 28.17
CA THR A 472 37.89 -13.99 27.19
C THR A 472 37.27 -15.39 27.32
N LYS A 473 36.98 -15.85 28.55
CA LYS A 473 36.26 -17.11 28.82
C LYS A 473 34.77 -17.07 28.45
N GLN A 474 34.16 -15.88 28.33
CA GLN A 474 32.72 -15.71 28.01
C GLN A 474 32.43 -15.26 26.57
N LYS A 475 33.33 -15.50 25.59
CA LYS A 475 33.08 -15.16 24.17
C LYS A 475 31.76 -15.73 23.62
N GLY A 476 31.33 -16.91 24.08
CA GLY A 476 30.05 -17.52 23.72
C GLY A 476 28.79 -16.84 24.30
N LYS A 477 28.94 -15.90 25.23
CA LYS A 477 27.82 -15.13 25.84
C LYS A 477 27.63 -13.74 25.23
N ARG A 478 28.44 -13.37 24.23
CA ARG A 478 28.34 -12.08 23.54
C ARG A 478 27.10 -12.06 22.64
N LEU A 479 26.45 -10.91 22.62
CA LEU A 479 25.34 -10.62 21.71
C LEU A 479 25.75 -9.46 20.81
N THR A 480 25.90 -9.73 19.52
CA THR A 480 26.15 -8.71 18.51
C THR A 480 24.85 -8.36 17.80
N ILE A 481 24.53 -7.07 17.79
CA ILE A 481 23.29 -6.54 17.23
C ILE A 481 23.63 -5.54 16.13
N SER A 482 23.16 -5.76 14.91
CA SER A 482 23.40 -4.89 13.76
C SER A 482 22.11 -4.19 13.33
N VAL A 483 22.08 -2.86 13.43
CA VAL A 483 20.97 -2.02 12.99
C VAL A 483 21.16 -1.62 11.53
N ASN A 484 20.18 -1.93 10.69
CA ASN A 484 20.27 -1.84 9.24
C ASN A 484 19.13 -1.02 8.65
N HIS A 485 19.43 -0.29 7.57
CA HIS A 485 18.43 0.38 6.75
C HIS A 485 18.85 0.30 5.28
N PHE A 486 18.34 -0.70 4.58
CA PHE A 486 18.72 -0.96 3.20
C PHE A 486 18.09 0.05 2.23
N LYS A 487 18.58 0.05 0.99
CA LYS A 487 18.12 0.99 -0.03
C LYS A 487 16.62 0.80 -0.31
N SER A 488 15.84 1.85 -0.03
CA SER A 488 14.38 1.88 -0.31
C SER A 488 14.01 1.53 -1.75
N LYS A 489 12.89 0.82 -1.89
CA LYS A 489 12.25 0.41 -3.15
C LYS A 489 11.69 1.58 -3.98
N GLY A 490 11.54 2.77 -3.41
CA GLY A 490 10.87 3.90 -4.06
C GLY A 490 11.70 4.61 -5.15
N SER A 491 13.02 4.45 -5.16
CA SER A 491 13.90 5.14 -6.12
C SER A 491 14.78 4.17 -6.88
N LYS A 492 15.01 4.47 -8.16
CA LYS A 492 15.76 3.63 -9.10
C LYS A 492 17.25 3.50 -8.77
N CYS A 493 17.77 2.29 -8.88
CA CYS A 493 19.20 1.97 -8.98
C CYS A 493 19.62 1.79 -10.45
N PHE A 494 20.87 1.44 -10.70
CA PHE A 494 21.45 1.31 -12.04
C PHE A 494 20.60 0.42 -12.94
N GLU A 495 20.26 -0.79 -12.51
CA GLU A 495 19.48 -1.78 -13.26
C GLU A 495 18.11 -1.19 -13.66
N ASP A 496 17.46 -0.49 -12.73
CA ASP A 496 16.18 0.18 -12.97
C ASP A 496 16.30 1.36 -13.94
N ARG A 497 17.40 2.13 -13.84
CA ARG A 497 17.68 3.29 -14.70
C ARG A 497 18.03 2.83 -16.12
N GLN A 498 18.84 1.80 -16.24
CA GLN A 498 19.22 1.17 -17.50
C GLN A 498 17.96 0.60 -18.18
N ARG A 499 17.15 -0.16 -17.43
CA ARG A 499 15.86 -0.67 -17.89
C ARG A 499 14.98 0.46 -18.42
N ALA A 500 14.80 1.54 -17.64
CA ALA A 500 13.99 2.68 -18.04
C ALA A 500 14.54 3.44 -19.27
N ALA A 501 15.86 3.54 -19.41
CA ALA A 501 16.51 4.15 -20.57
C ALA A 501 16.26 3.34 -21.84
N ILE A 502 16.36 2.02 -21.76
CA ILE A 502 16.04 1.09 -22.86
C ILE A 502 14.56 1.24 -23.24
N THR A 503 13.64 1.22 -22.27
CA THR A 503 12.20 1.43 -22.55
C THR A 503 11.94 2.72 -23.30
N LYS A 504 12.60 3.81 -22.89
CA LYS A 504 12.44 5.13 -23.50
C LYS A 504 12.93 5.11 -24.96
N LYS A 505 14.06 4.44 -25.24
CA LYS A 505 14.60 4.26 -26.60
C LYS A 505 13.63 3.45 -27.47
N LEU A 506 13.12 2.33 -26.96
CA LEU A 506 12.16 1.48 -27.67
C LEU A 506 10.85 2.22 -27.96
N LYS A 507 10.31 2.97 -26.98
CA LYS A 507 9.07 3.76 -27.14
C LYS A 507 9.21 4.87 -28.18
N ARG A 508 10.38 5.54 -28.27
CA ARG A 508 10.63 6.58 -29.26
C ARG A 508 10.62 6.05 -30.70
N ASN A 509 11.10 4.83 -30.88
CA ASN A 509 11.20 4.17 -32.18
C ASN A 509 10.18 3.02 -32.29
N ARG A 510 8.96 3.22 -31.77
CA ARG A 510 7.96 2.16 -31.64
C ARG A 510 7.59 1.49 -32.96
N ASN A 511 7.61 2.25 -34.07
CA ASN A 511 7.30 1.72 -35.39
C ASN A 511 8.40 0.78 -35.91
N ILE A 512 9.65 0.97 -35.47
CA ILE A 512 10.80 0.15 -35.86
C ILE A 512 10.93 -1.07 -34.91
N TYR A 513 10.72 -0.87 -33.62
CA TYR A 513 10.93 -1.90 -32.59
C TYR A 513 9.63 -2.45 -32.00
N LYS A 514 8.52 -2.49 -32.76
CA LYS A 514 7.21 -2.91 -32.25
C LYS A 514 7.27 -4.28 -31.56
N GLN A 515 7.87 -5.27 -32.21
CA GLN A 515 8.04 -6.62 -31.67
C GLN A 515 8.91 -6.64 -30.41
N SER A 516 10.04 -5.92 -30.41
CA SER A 516 10.91 -5.81 -29.23
C SER A 516 10.21 -5.09 -28.08
N LEU A 517 9.42 -4.05 -28.36
CA LEU A 517 8.63 -3.35 -27.36
C LEU A 517 7.52 -4.25 -26.79
N ASP A 518 6.86 -5.05 -27.61
CA ASP A 518 5.82 -5.99 -27.16
C ASP A 518 6.41 -7.12 -26.30
N LEU A 519 7.54 -7.70 -26.71
CA LEU A 519 8.30 -8.68 -25.90
C LEU A 519 8.77 -8.07 -24.58
N TRP A 520 9.32 -6.85 -24.63
CA TRP A 520 9.82 -6.15 -23.46
C TRP A 520 8.69 -5.74 -22.50
N GLN A 521 7.52 -5.33 -23.02
CA GLN A 521 6.32 -5.05 -22.21
C GLN A 521 5.69 -6.31 -21.63
N ARG A 522 5.84 -7.47 -22.26
CA ARG A 522 5.44 -8.76 -21.69
C ARG A 522 6.40 -9.15 -20.56
N ALA A 523 7.71 -9.00 -20.76
CA ALA A 523 8.72 -9.17 -19.70
C ALA A 523 8.56 -8.16 -18.53
N GLU A 524 7.98 -6.97 -18.78
CA GLU A 524 7.60 -5.99 -17.75
C GLU A 524 6.38 -6.43 -16.91
N ARG A 525 5.57 -7.38 -17.40
CA ARG A 525 4.40 -7.91 -16.66
C ARG A 525 4.75 -9.14 -15.82
N GLU A 526 5.88 -9.79 -16.11
CA GLU A 526 6.46 -10.94 -15.38
C GLU A 526 7.65 -10.49 -14.50
N VAL A 527 7.52 -9.33 -13.85
CA VAL A 527 8.60 -8.86 -12.98
C VAL A 527 8.58 -9.71 -11.72
N ASP A 528 9.76 -10.07 -11.26
CA ASP A 528 10.04 -10.70 -9.97
C ASP A 528 9.33 -10.01 -8.77
N ARG A 529 8.71 -8.83 -8.96
CA ARG A 529 7.97 -7.99 -7.99
C ARG A 529 8.83 -7.52 -6.83
N GLN A 530 10.15 -7.53 -6.98
CA GLN A 530 11.06 -7.12 -5.90
C GLN A 530 11.11 -5.60 -5.71
N GLY A 531 10.61 -4.85 -6.70
CA GLY A 531 10.70 -3.40 -6.76
C GLY A 531 12.11 -2.93 -7.14
N HIS A 532 12.33 -1.61 -7.15
CA HIS A 532 13.63 -1.06 -7.53
C HIS A 532 14.75 -1.52 -6.59
N CYS A 533 15.99 -1.54 -7.09
CA CYS A 533 17.21 -1.83 -6.34
C CYS A 533 17.30 -3.25 -5.73
N ALA A 534 16.57 -4.23 -6.25
CA ALA A 534 16.56 -5.60 -5.72
C ALA A 534 17.97 -6.21 -5.67
N GLN A 535 18.69 -6.18 -6.79
CA GLN A 535 20.03 -6.75 -6.87
C GLN A 535 21.05 -5.99 -6.00
N PHE A 536 20.87 -4.67 -5.85
CA PHE A 536 21.72 -3.86 -4.97
C PHE A 536 21.53 -4.23 -3.50
N ARG A 537 20.28 -4.45 -3.06
CA ARG A 537 19.98 -4.96 -1.72
C ARG A 537 20.52 -6.37 -1.49
N ALA A 538 20.48 -7.25 -2.49
CA ALA A 538 21.04 -8.59 -2.40
C ALA A 538 22.56 -8.53 -2.13
N THR A 539 23.29 -7.66 -2.83
CA THR A 539 24.72 -7.43 -2.57
C THR A 539 24.98 -6.87 -1.16
N ALA A 540 24.12 -5.98 -0.65
CA ALA A 540 24.23 -5.50 0.73
C ALA A 540 23.98 -6.58 1.79
N ALA A 541 23.02 -7.48 1.56
CA ALA A 541 22.77 -8.64 2.42
C ALA A 541 24.01 -9.54 2.53
N SER A 542 24.64 -9.89 1.40
CA SER A 542 25.86 -10.71 1.40
C SER A 542 27.01 -10.05 2.15
N VAL A 543 27.27 -8.76 1.92
CA VAL A 543 28.35 -8.02 2.61
C VAL A 543 28.08 -7.94 4.12
N LEU A 544 26.84 -7.65 4.51
CA LEU A 544 26.46 -7.59 5.92
C LEU A 544 26.68 -8.95 6.61
N ALA A 545 26.19 -10.03 6.00
CA ALA A 545 26.26 -11.34 6.60
C ALA A 545 27.69 -11.88 6.70
N GLN A 546 28.54 -11.64 5.69
CA GLN A 546 29.96 -11.96 5.75
C GLN A 546 30.68 -11.19 6.85
N ALA A 547 30.40 -9.89 6.99
CA ALA A 547 30.98 -9.09 8.05
C ALA A 547 30.59 -9.60 9.45
N LEU A 548 29.40 -10.17 9.61
CA LEU A 548 28.90 -10.75 10.86
C LEU A 548 29.34 -12.21 11.07
N ALA A 549 29.61 -12.97 10.00
CA ALA A 549 30.11 -14.35 10.10
C ALA A 549 31.45 -14.43 10.84
N ASN A 550 32.27 -13.37 10.74
CA ASN A 550 33.55 -13.24 11.44
C ASN A 550 33.39 -12.88 12.94
N GLU A 551 32.17 -12.64 13.43
CA GLU A 551 31.94 -12.32 14.84
C GLU A 551 31.71 -13.58 15.69
N SER A 552 32.29 -13.59 16.88
CA SER A 552 32.01 -14.62 17.89
C SER A 552 30.69 -14.35 18.63
N GLY A 553 30.03 -15.40 19.12
CA GLY A 553 28.81 -15.28 19.93
C GLY A 553 27.54 -15.20 19.08
N SER A 554 26.44 -14.81 19.72
CA SER A 554 25.11 -14.70 19.11
C SER A 554 25.00 -13.42 18.26
N LYS A 555 24.21 -13.48 17.17
CA LYS A 555 24.02 -12.34 16.26
C LYS A 555 22.55 -12.05 16.02
N ILE A 556 22.23 -10.76 15.90
CA ILE A 556 20.94 -10.27 15.46
C ILE A 556 21.14 -9.26 14.33
N ILE A 557 20.47 -9.48 13.21
CA ILE A 557 20.30 -8.48 12.16
C ILE A 557 18.91 -7.88 12.35
N LEU A 558 18.82 -6.57 12.53
CA LEU A 558 17.53 -5.90 12.68
C LEU A 558 17.44 -4.59 11.92
N GLY A 559 16.22 -4.19 11.63
CA GLY A 559 15.88 -2.93 10.98
C GLY A 559 15.08 -3.10 9.70
N ASP A 560 14.96 -2.01 8.94
CA ASP A 560 14.24 -1.97 7.67
C ASP A 560 15.15 -2.44 6.53
N LEU A 561 15.00 -3.70 6.14
CA LEU A 561 15.77 -4.31 5.07
C LEU A 561 15.19 -4.00 3.68
N ASN A 562 14.07 -3.27 3.62
CA ASN A 562 13.42 -2.85 2.39
C ASN A 562 13.19 -3.99 1.40
N SER A 563 12.90 -5.19 1.91
CA SER A 563 12.59 -6.37 1.12
C SER A 563 11.55 -7.26 1.81
N TYR A 564 10.69 -7.91 1.02
CA TYR A 564 9.68 -8.84 1.56
C TYR A 564 10.33 -10.19 1.91
N PRO A 565 9.70 -11.01 2.78
CA PRO A 565 10.34 -12.20 3.35
C PRO A 565 10.94 -13.19 2.35
N GLN A 566 10.36 -13.31 1.16
CA GLN A 566 10.82 -14.23 0.12
C GLN A 566 11.63 -13.52 -0.97
N GLU A 567 12.02 -12.27 -0.81
CA GLU A 567 12.90 -11.58 -1.76
C GLU A 567 14.37 -11.90 -1.53
N ASP A 568 15.17 -11.67 -2.56
CA ASP A 568 16.60 -12.01 -2.62
C ASP A 568 17.40 -11.67 -1.36
N PRO A 569 17.30 -10.45 -0.80
CA PRO A 569 18.10 -10.11 0.38
C PRO A 569 17.74 -10.96 1.59
N LEU A 570 16.46 -11.31 1.77
CA LEU A 570 16.02 -12.11 2.91
C LEU A 570 16.31 -13.59 2.69
N LEU A 571 16.12 -14.11 1.49
CA LEU A 571 16.52 -15.48 1.16
C LEU A 571 18.04 -15.67 1.41
N LEU A 572 18.87 -14.72 0.98
CA LEU A 572 20.31 -14.74 1.26
C LEU A 572 20.61 -14.75 2.75
N LEU A 573 20.00 -13.87 3.55
CA LEU A 573 20.26 -13.83 4.99
C LEU A 573 19.77 -15.10 5.70
N THR A 574 18.74 -15.76 5.17
CA THR A 574 18.09 -16.90 5.80
C THR A 574 18.52 -18.23 5.16
N ASP A 575 17.65 -18.89 4.40
CA ASP A 575 17.75 -20.30 4.06
C ASP A 575 17.86 -20.59 2.56
N TYR A 576 18.31 -19.61 1.76
CA TYR A 576 18.48 -19.81 0.32
C TYR A 576 19.34 -21.04 0.02
N ASP A 577 18.78 -21.98 -0.72
CA ASP A 577 19.47 -23.17 -1.20
C ASP A 577 19.08 -23.39 -2.67
N PRO A 578 20.01 -23.27 -3.62
CA PRO A 578 19.75 -23.53 -5.04
C PRO A 578 19.08 -24.89 -5.28
N ALA A 579 19.38 -25.92 -4.47
CA ALA A 579 18.72 -27.22 -4.61
C ALA A 579 17.23 -27.16 -4.22
N ARG A 580 16.88 -26.35 -3.21
CA ARG A 580 15.50 -26.16 -2.73
C ARG A 580 14.69 -25.22 -3.62
N TYR A 581 15.32 -24.17 -4.13
CA TYR A 581 14.68 -23.14 -4.95
C TYR A 581 14.82 -23.40 -6.47
N GLY A 582 15.43 -24.52 -6.85
CA GLY A 582 15.49 -25.05 -8.22
C GLY A 582 16.33 -24.19 -9.16
N TYR A 583 15.70 -23.68 -10.22
CA TYR A 583 16.34 -22.83 -11.24
C TYR A 583 16.43 -21.36 -10.83
N TYR A 584 15.86 -20.98 -9.68
CA TYR A 584 15.90 -19.60 -9.21
C TYR A 584 17.33 -19.24 -8.80
N ASN A 585 17.84 -18.13 -9.31
CA ASN A 585 19.17 -17.63 -8.99
C ASN A 585 19.07 -16.18 -8.51
N ILE A 586 19.66 -15.92 -7.35
CA ILE A 586 19.72 -14.58 -6.79
C ILE A 586 20.72 -13.73 -7.58
N ALA A 587 20.24 -12.64 -8.16
CA ALA A 587 21.05 -11.73 -8.94
C ALA A 587 21.71 -10.66 -8.06
N HIS A 588 22.98 -10.38 -8.33
CA HIS A 588 23.72 -9.26 -7.74
C HIS A 588 23.87 -8.14 -8.74
N SER A 589 23.94 -6.91 -8.24
CA SER A 589 24.00 -5.75 -9.10
C SER A 589 25.41 -5.56 -9.68
N GLU A 590 25.48 -5.22 -10.95
CA GLU A 590 26.71 -4.77 -11.61
C GLU A 590 27.00 -3.33 -11.11
N TYR A 591 28.26 -2.94 -10.95
CA TYR A 591 28.67 -1.62 -10.41
C TYR A 591 28.56 -1.40 -8.89
N ASN A 592 28.62 -2.47 -8.10
CA ASN A 592 28.73 -2.37 -6.64
C ASN A 592 30.16 -2.26 -6.17
N TYR A 593 30.43 -1.31 -5.27
CA TYR A 593 31.78 -1.06 -4.77
C TYR A 593 31.82 -1.09 -3.24
N SER A 594 32.89 -1.69 -2.71
CA SER A 594 33.36 -1.45 -1.34
C SER A 594 34.63 -0.60 -1.42
N GLY A 595 34.54 0.66 -0.96
CA GLY A 595 35.61 1.64 -1.17
C GLY A 595 35.87 1.90 -2.65
N LYS A 596 37.02 1.45 -3.17
CA LYS A 596 37.38 1.49 -4.60
C LYS A 596 37.27 0.12 -5.29
N ARG A 597 37.10 -0.96 -4.53
CA ARG A 597 37.04 -2.33 -5.06
C ARG A 597 35.65 -2.63 -5.59
N LEU A 598 35.57 -3.10 -6.84
CA LEU A 598 34.33 -3.63 -7.41
C LEU A 598 34.00 -4.97 -6.74
N LEU A 599 32.73 -5.17 -6.41
CA LEU A 599 32.17 -6.39 -5.87
C LEU A 599 31.50 -7.15 -7.03
N THR A 600 32.13 -8.21 -7.49
CA THR A 600 31.54 -9.18 -8.43
C THR A 600 30.73 -10.22 -7.66
N ALA A 601 29.81 -10.92 -8.33
CA ALA A 601 29.11 -12.06 -7.73
C ALA A 601 30.12 -13.07 -7.15
N GLU A 602 31.12 -13.47 -7.94
CA GLU A 602 32.20 -14.36 -7.48
C GLU A 602 32.92 -13.85 -6.22
N SER A 603 33.19 -12.54 -6.12
CA SER A 603 33.84 -11.97 -4.92
C SER A 603 32.96 -11.94 -3.66
N LEU A 604 31.65 -12.11 -3.82
CA LEU A 604 30.67 -12.10 -2.73
C LEU A 604 30.33 -13.52 -2.25
N VAL A 605 30.42 -14.54 -3.08
CA VAL A 605 29.94 -15.89 -2.76
C VAL A 605 30.96 -17.00 -3.06
N GLY A 606 32.13 -16.62 -3.61
CA GLY A 606 33.15 -17.55 -4.06
C GLY A 606 32.74 -18.27 -5.35
N SER A 607 33.45 -19.35 -5.68
CA SER A 607 33.14 -20.25 -6.80
C SER A 607 32.04 -21.28 -6.50
N LYS A 608 31.50 -21.29 -5.27
CA LYS A 608 30.40 -22.16 -4.86
C LYS A 608 29.05 -21.50 -5.13
N ALA A 609 28.03 -22.33 -5.37
CA ALA A 609 26.66 -21.85 -5.47
C ALA A 609 26.27 -21.13 -4.16
N VAL A 610 25.61 -19.97 -4.30
CA VAL A 610 25.22 -19.14 -3.17
C VAL A 610 24.29 -19.91 -2.26
N THR A 611 24.67 -20.12 -1.00
CA THR A 611 23.77 -20.63 0.04
C THR A 611 23.48 -19.51 1.05
N GLY A 612 22.32 -19.57 1.68
CA GLY A 612 21.89 -18.62 2.69
C GLY A 612 22.78 -18.66 3.93
N PHE A 613 22.78 -17.56 4.70
CA PHE A 613 23.62 -17.40 5.89
C PHE A 613 23.01 -18.01 7.17
N GLY A 614 21.84 -18.63 7.07
CA GLY A 614 21.22 -19.42 8.13
C GLY A 614 20.57 -18.62 9.26
N TYR A 615 20.35 -17.31 9.09
CA TYR A 615 19.59 -16.56 10.09
C TYR A 615 18.12 -17.02 10.08
N HIS A 616 17.51 -17.07 11.25
CA HIS A 616 16.13 -17.44 11.44
C HIS A 616 15.25 -16.18 11.55
N ASP A 617 14.18 -16.16 10.75
CA ASP A 617 13.14 -15.14 10.86
C ASP A 617 12.01 -15.63 11.78
N PRO A 618 11.86 -15.07 13.00
CA PRO A 618 10.86 -15.53 13.95
C PRO A 618 9.41 -15.35 13.46
N PHE A 619 9.13 -14.51 12.46
CA PHE A 619 7.76 -14.23 12.02
C PHE A 619 7.37 -14.89 10.69
N VAL A 620 8.23 -15.69 10.07
CA VAL A 620 8.02 -16.22 8.71
C VAL A 620 6.69 -16.97 8.51
N ASN A 621 6.18 -17.65 9.54
CA ASN A 621 4.96 -18.46 9.47
C ASN A 621 3.66 -17.72 9.83
N HIS A 622 3.70 -16.40 10.04
CA HIS A 622 2.51 -15.61 10.42
C HIS A 622 2.26 -14.40 9.50
N PRO A 623 2.24 -14.59 8.16
CA PRO A 623 2.27 -13.48 7.21
C PRO A 623 1.03 -12.57 7.29
N ASN A 624 -0.11 -13.08 7.78
CA ASN A 624 -1.34 -12.31 7.92
C ASN A 624 -1.31 -11.30 9.08
N ASP A 625 -0.48 -11.55 10.10
CA ASP A 625 -0.41 -10.74 11.32
C ASP A 625 0.97 -10.08 11.51
N SER A 626 1.94 -10.42 10.66
CA SER A 626 3.32 -9.93 10.76
C SER A 626 3.70 -8.88 9.72
N TRP A 627 2.75 -8.25 9.02
CA TRP A 627 3.07 -7.16 8.10
C TRP A 627 3.48 -5.92 8.88
N THR A 628 4.44 -5.15 8.36
CA THR A 628 4.91 -3.92 9.00
C THR A 628 4.68 -2.69 8.14
N TYR A 629 4.27 -2.88 6.89
CA TYR A 629 4.16 -1.81 5.91
C TYR A 629 2.97 -2.01 4.97
N SER A 630 2.34 -0.92 4.56
CA SER A 630 1.21 -0.91 3.62
C SER A 630 1.51 -0.07 2.39
N PHE A 631 1.47 -0.69 1.20
CA PHE A 631 1.52 0.03 -0.08
C PHE A 631 0.29 -0.27 -0.95
N ASN A 632 0.43 -0.98 -2.06
CA ASN A 632 -0.72 -1.50 -2.84
C ASN A 632 -1.13 -2.91 -2.39
N ALA A 633 -0.27 -3.54 -1.58
CA ALA A 633 -0.49 -4.76 -0.83
C ALA A 633 0.30 -4.62 0.49
N LEU A 634 -0.07 -5.40 1.50
CA LEU A 634 0.60 -5.42 2.80
C LEU A 634 1.81 -6.34 2.78
N GLY A 635 2.83 -6.04 3.57
CA GLY A 635 3.94 -6.96 3.78
C GLY A 635 4.87 -6.48 4.87
N ARG A 636 5.93 -7.23 5.13
CA ARG A 636 6.95 -6.90 6.12
C ARG A 636 8.22 -6.42 5.44
N LEU A 637 8.74 -5.29 5.91
CA LEU A 637 10.05 -4.75 5.51
C LEU A 637 11.02 -4.63 6.69
N ASP A 638 10.50 -4.69 7.92
CA ASP A 638 11.26 -4.60 9.15
C ASP A 638 11.46 -5.98 9.78
N TYR A 639 12.69 -6.27 10.23
CA TYR A 639 13.07 -7.61 10.67
C TYR A 639 13.85 -7.58 11.98
N ILE A 640 13.80 -8.73 12.68
CA ILE A 640 14.73 -9.12 13.73
C ILE A 640 15.12 -10.58 13.41
N LEU A 641 16.21 -10.76 12.67
CA LEU A 641 16.72 -12.07 12.26
C LEU A 641 17.73 -12.56 13.30
N LEU A 642 17.59 -13.83 13.69
CA LEU A 642 18.35 -14.45 14.77
C LEU A 642 19.40 -15.40 14.21
N SER A 643 20.62 -15.39 14.76
CA SER A 643 21.53 -16.52 14.53
C SER A 643 20.94 -17.81 15.11
N PRO A 644 21.26 -19.00 14.55
CA PRO A 644 20.65 -20.26 14.97
C PRO A 644 20.67 -20.54 16.48
N ASP A 645 21.74 -20.14 17.17
CA ASP A 645 21.93 -20.33 18.61
C ASP A 645 20.96 -19.51 19.49
N LEU A 646 20.32 -18.47 18.95
CA LEU A 646 19.33 -17.66 19.67
C LEU A 646 17.90 -18.19 19.56
N VAL A 647 17.62 -19.09 18.63
CA VAL A 647 16.24 -19.53 18.34
C VAL A 647 15.59 -20.17 19.57
N SER A 648 16.33 -20.99 20.31
CA SER A 648 15.85 -21.63 21.56
C SER A 648 15.67 -20.66 22.73
N SER A 649 16.24 -19.46 22.63
CA SER A 649 16.09 -18.40 23.64
C SER A 649 14.89 -17.50 23.38
N LEU A 650 14.26 -17.59 22.20
CA LEU A 650 13.07 -16.79 21.85
C LEU A 650 11.87 -17.19 22.72
N VAL A 651 11.35 -16.23 23.48
CA VAL A 651 10.15 -16.41 24.32
C VAL A 651 8.93 -15.77 23.68
N THR A 652 9.10 -14.52 23.25
CA THR A 652 8.02 -13.69 22.73
C THR A 652 8.46 -13.07 21.41
N LYS A 653 7.52 -12.93 20.48
CA LYS A 653 7.67 -12.16 19.24
C LYS A 653 6.37 -11.39 18.98
N LYS A 654 6.45 -10.12 18.60
CA LYS A 654 5.27 -9.31 18.32
C LYS A 654 5.55 -8.23 17.29
N VAL A 655 4.66 -8.09 16.31
CA VAL A 655 4.50 -6.86 15.53
C VAL A 655 3.41 -6.07 16.21
N TRP A 656 3.70 -4.82 16.57
CA TRP A 656 2.78 -3.99 17.33
C TRP A 656 2.11 -2.98 16.41
N HIS A 657 0.88 -3.30 15.99
CA HIS A 657 0.09 -2.62 14.96
C HIS A 657 -0.45 -1.25 15.40
N ILE A 658 0.45 -0.27 15.55
CA ILE A 658 0.15 1.11 15.94
C ILE A 658 0.25 2.11 14.77
N ASN A 659 0.71 1.69 13.59
CA ASN A 659 1.09 2.57 12.49
C ASN A 659 0.39 2.22 11.16
N ALA A 660 1.02 1.40 10.31
CA ALA A 660 0.52 0.97 9.00
C ALA A 660 -0.88 0.32 9.01
N ALA A 661 -1.36 -0.10 10.18
CA ALA A 661 -2.73 -0.54 10.40
C ALA A 661 -3.77 0.53 10.08
N GLU A 662 -3.45 1.80 10.25
CA GLU A 662 -4.40 2.91 10.12
C GLU A 662 -3.96 3.93 9.07
N SER A 663 -4.93 4.70 8.57
CA SER A 663 -4.61 5.78 7.65
C SER A 663 -3.98 6.95 8.38
N ARG A 664 -2.83 7.39 7.86
CA ARG A 664 -2.18 8.62 8.32
C ARG A 664 -2.90 9.90 7.94
N LEU A 665 -3.83 9.83 6.98
CA LEU A 665 -4.68 10.97 6.64
C LEU A 665 -5.68 11.29 7.76
N LEU A 666 -5.98 10.31 8.63
CA LEU A 666 -6.88 10.47 9.77
C LEU A 666 -6.14 10.95 11.03
N SER A 667 -4.82 10.84 11.08
CA SER A 667 -4.01 11.17 12.27
C SER A 667 -3.19 12.46 12.14
N ASP A 668 -2.93 12.96 10.93
CA ASP A 668 -2.04 14.10 10.71
C ASP A 668 -2.69 15.22 9.86
N ARG A 669 -3.06 16.32 10.54
CA ARG A 669 -3.55 17.57 9.92
C ARG A 669 -2.58 18.18 8.91
N GLU A 670 -1.27 17.91 9.00
CA GLU A 670 -0.24 18.52 8.13
C GLU A 670 0.06 17.68 6.88
N VAL A 671 -0.22 16.37 6.87
CA VAL A 671 -0.18 15.54 5.63
C VAL A 671 -1.23 16.05 4.64
N LEU A 672 -2.39 16.49 5.14
CA LEU A 672 -3.41 17.17 4.33
C LEU A 672 -2.84 18.43 3.66
N LYS A 673 -1.97 19.19 4.34
CA LYS A 673 -1.38 20.44 3.82
C LYS A 673 -0.23 20.27 2.83
N GLN A 674 0.44 19.12 2.78
CA GLN A 674 1.63 18.93 1.94
C GLN A 674 1.32 18.43 0.51
N GLY A 675 0.06 18.11 0.19
CA GLY A 675 -0.38 17.93 -1.18
C GLY A 675 -0.32 19.28 -1.92
N ARG A 676 0.62 19.43 -2.86
CA ARG A 676 0.66 20.63 -3.72
C ARG A 676 -0.70 20.80 -4.39
N SER A 677 -1.37 21.92 -4.09
CA SER A 677 -2.63 22.38 -4.68
C SER A 677 -3.90 21.59 -4.30
N TRP A 678 -4.41 21.75 -3.07
CA TRP A 678 -5.85 21.90 -2.83
C TRP A 678 -6.17 22.47 -1.44
N ASP A 679 -7.23 23.26 -1.32
CA ASP A 679 -7.67 23.95 -0.09
C ASP A 679 -8.27 22.94 0.91
N ASN A 680 -7.48 22.56 1.90
CA ASN A 680 -7.80 21.54 2.90
C ASN A 680 -8.94 21.90 3.85
N ARG A 681 -9.47 23.13 3.79
CA ARG A 681 -10.65 23.52 4.57
C ARG A 681 -11.94 22.84 4.09
N ARG A 682 -11.97 22.34 2.85
CA ARG A 682 -13.13 21.63 2.25
C ARG A 682 -13.10 20.11 2.41
N ALA A 683 -12.44 19.57 3.43
CA ALA A 683 -12.43 18.11 3.66
C ALA A 683 -13.09 17.68 4.97
N GLY A 684 -13.52 18.60 5.84
CA GLY A 684 -14.23 18.26 7.10
C GLY A 684 -13.44 17.43 8.14
N LEU A 685 -12.19 17.05 7.83
CA LEU A 685 -11.35 16.15 8.63
C LEU A 685 -10.81 16.78 9.93
N ASP A 686 -11.08 18.06 10.19
CA ASP A 686 -10.60 18.77 11.39
C ASP A 686 -11.18 18.22 12.71
N SER A 687 -12.27 17.44 12.64
CA SER A 687 -13.04 16.94 13.80
C SER A 687 -12.68 15.52 14.26
N MET A 688 -11.89 14.75 13.49
CA MET A 688 -11.57 13.36 13.81
C MET A 688 -10.26 13.23 14.61
N ILE A 689 -10.21 13.71 15.86
CA ILE A 689 -8.97 13.65 16.65
C ILE A 689 -9.25 13.25 18.09
N ASN A 690 -9.16 11.94 18.35
CA ASN A 690 -8.85 11.41 19.68
C ASN A 690 -8.00 10.14 19.58
N ILE A 691 -6.92 10.21 18.79
CA ILE A 691 -5.96 9.12 18.68
C ILE A 691 -5.00 9.22 19.87
N LYS A 692 -4.93 8.15 20.68
CA LYS A 692 -3.95 8.08 21.78
C LYS A 692 -2.54 8.36 21.22
N PRO A 693 -1.67 9.10 21.93
CA PRO A 693 -0.37 9.53 21.43
C PRO A 693 0.51 8.42 20.82
N VAL A 694 0.36 7.18 21.27
CA VAL A 694 1.17 6.06 20.81
C VAL A 694 0.95 5.65 19.35
N PHE A 695 -0.20 5.98 18.75
CA PHE A 695 -0.56 5.56 17.39
C PHE A 695 -0.13 6.55 16.31
N SER A 696 0.09 6.04 15.10
CA SER A 696 0.51 6.78 13.90
C SER A 696 1.83 7.54 14.07
N SER A 697 2.75 6.93 14.81
CA SER A 697 4.11 7.41 15.04
C SER A 697 5.03 7.25 13.82
N SER A 698 4.70 6.33 12.90
CA SER A 698 5.46 6.01 11.69
C SER A 698 4.56 5.51 10.55
N ASP A 699 5.12 5.22 9.38
CA ASP A 699 4.50 4.44 8.30
C ASP A 699 4.88 2.94 8.33
N HIS A 700 5.70 2.55 9.29
CA HIS A 700 6.08 1.17 9.57
C HIS A 700 5.68 0.76 11.00
N GLU A 701 5.32 -0.51 11.19
CA GLU A 701 5.04 -1.06 12.51
C GLU A 701 6.34 -1.36 13.29
N PRO A 702 6.44 -0.98 14.58
CA PRO A 702 7.48 -1.51 15.44
C PRO A 702 7.29 -3.02 15.64
N LEU A 703 8.39 -3.76 15.71
CA LEU A 703 8.39 -5.15 16.13
C LEU A 703 9.42 -5.38 17.22
N PHE A 704 9.15 -6.36 18.07
CA PHE A 704 10.07 -6.78 19.12
C PHE A 704 10.06 -8.28 19.34
N ILE A 705 11.12 -8.74 19.98
CA ILE A 705 11.24 -10.08 20.54
C ILE A 705 11.67 -10.01 22.00
N GLU A 706 11.46 -11.09 22.74
CA GLU A 706 12.04 -11.31 24.06
C GLU A 706 12.90 -12.57 24.05
N LEU A 707 14.09 -12.46 24.63
CA LEU A 707 15.06 -13.53 24.75
C LEU A 707 15.30 -13.87 26.23
N LYS A 708 15.43 -15.16 26.54
CA LYS A 708 15.86 -15.65 27.86
C LYS A 708 17.24 -15.12 28.28
#